data_AF-A0A4R3LYR4-F1
#
_entry.id   AF-A0A4R3LYR4-F1
#
_cell.length_a   1.000
_cell.length_b   1.000
_cell.length_c   1.000
_cell.angle_alpha   90.00
_cell.angle_beta   90.00
_cell.angle_gamma   90.00
#
_symmetry.space_group_name_H-M   'P 1'
#
loop_
_entity.id
_entity.type
_entity.pdbx_description
1 polymer ?
#
loop_
_entity_poly.entity_id
_entity_poly.type
_entity_poly.pdbx_seq_one_letter_code
_entity_poly.pdbx_strand_id
1 'polypeptide(L)'
;MTNLPDVGRHPAARGRTVTAVLGPTNTGKTHLAIERMLGHESGVIGLPLRLLAREVYGRVVERVGAEAVALVTGEEKIKPANPRYWISTVEAMPRDLDVAFVAIDEVQLAADLDRGHVFTDRILRRRGREETLLLGAGTMRPILTRLMPNLNVVTRPRLSHLAYSGQRKITRLPRRSAVVAFSAEEVYAIAELIRRQRGGAAVVLGALSPRTRNAQVGLYQSGEVDFLVATDAIGMGLNLDVDHVAFAARRKFDGFHYRDLTPAEMGQIAGRAGRHLRDGTFGVTGRVDPLADDLVGRLESHDFEPVHLLQWRNADLDFSSLTALRASLAAAPREDGLTRAPAGDDIHALEAAACDPEIADIARGHHAVERLWDVCQVPDYRKIAPANHVELVATLYTQLMRHGRLSEDWFARQVAECDRSDGDIDTLSNRIAHIRTWTFVANRPDWLADPAGWQERTHAVEDRLSDALHERLTHRFVDRRTSVLARSLRENATMEADIDTGGDVTVEGHHVGRLDGLRFTPDPEADGNHLKAISAAARRSLAGELQARAERLARDADEVISLTLDGTFMWRGAPVGRLEKGDVLLAPRIALLADEQLAGAPRDNAADRLGRWMADRIAQRLGPLKALLEDDSLAGMARGIAFQLGEALGILERSRISDEVRALSQDDRAALRRHGVRFGAHHIYLPALLKPGPRVLAAQLWALHHGGLHQPGLDHVAALVQSGRMSVAIEPGTARGLYRAFGFRPCGGRAIRIDILERIADQIRAALAWKPGSASRPPGAVDGRVFTVTEQMTSLAGCAGEDFAEILKALGYRSETRPAPAVPTALARVTSAERPAAGSSATTAEAAVEARGGDEGGNDADDTDPGSPEAYAPATGELSEDAAVEAPAQAADADQPMPHAMSGADRSEPVPVRPAVGEPDAAAVDAPGEAPTDTAVDTPTGVTAGPAVATEIIVWRPGRRPDAAQRPCGRRDGRPTGPRTGIAAEDGTDGGGLRRLRGPDRHQADQRGSKGRPGKGRPPRKGGERNDDRRVAAPPPARSGGRRESREPDPLSPFAALKGLRDALAERDRRDA
;
A
#
# COMPACT_ATOMS: atom_id res chain seq x y z
N MET A 1 -26.59 -54.86 -43.93
CA MET A 1 -27.49 -54.77 -42.77
C MET A 1 -27.54 -56.14 -42.13
N THR A 2 -26.95 -56.32 -40.96
CA THR A 2 -26.91 -57.60 -40.24
C THR A 2 -27.85 -57.48 -39.05
N ASN A 3 -28.81 -58.39 -38.90
CA ASN A 3 -29.83 -58.29 -37.86
C ASN A 3 -29.27 -58.61 -36.47
N LEU A 4 -28.71 -57.61 -35.80
CA LEU A 4 -28.87 -57.51 -34.34
C LEU A 4 -30.38 -57.45 -34.04
N PRO A 5 -30.90 -58.25 -33.08
CA PRO A 5 -32.31 -58.20 -32.73
C PRO A 5 -32.67 -56.80 -32.19
N ASP A 6 -33.89 -56.34 -32.46
CA ASP A 6 -34.36 -55.01 -32.07
C ASP A 6 -34.63 -54.91 -30.55
N VAL A 7 -33.54 -54.83 -29.78
CA VAL A 7 -33.57 -54.62 -28.32
C VAL A 7 -34.25 -53.29 -27.98
N GLY A 8 -34.25 -52.33 -28.90
CA GLY A 8 -34.88 -51.01 -28.75
C GLY A 8 -36.40 -51.07 -28.58
N ARG A 9 -37.09 -52.08 -29.13
CA ARG A 9 -38.56 -52.15 -29.12
C ARG A 9 -39.23 -52.85 -27.94
N HIS A 10 -38.52 -53.58 -27.08
CA HIS A 10 -39.16 -54.32 -25.97
C HIS A 10 -38.57 -53.99 -24.58
N PRO A 11 -39.31 -53.26 -23.70
CA PRO A 11 -38.80 -52.76 -22.41
C PRO A 11 -38.14 -53.83 -21.52
N ALA A 12 -38.71 -55.05 -21.45
CA ALA A 12 -38.14 -56.13 -20.65
C ALA A 12 -36.81 -56.68 -21.20
N ALA A 13 -36.54 -56.53 -22.51
CA ALA A 13 -35.26 -56.93 -23.12
C ALA A 13 -34.18 -55.86 -22.87
N ARG A 14 -34.55 -54.57 -22.94
CA ARG A 14 -33.65 -53.42 -22.76
C ARG A 14 -32.83 -53.42 -21.47
N GLY A 15 -33.30 -54.02 -20.38
CA GLY A 15 -32.63 -53.98 -19.08
C GLY A 15 -31.53 -55.03 -18.85
N ARG A 16 -31.56 -56.16 -19.57
CA ARG A 16 -30.80 -57.38 -19.20
C ARG A 16 -29.27 -57.24 -19.15
N THR A 17 -28.69 -56.33 -19.93
CA THR A 17 -27.23 -56.06 -19.98
C THR A 17 -26.87 -54.66 -19.49
N VAL A 18 -27.79 -54.00 -18.77
CA VAL A 18 -27.64 -52.60 -18.35
C VAL A 18 -27.49 -52.50 -16.84
N THR A 19 -26.47 -51.77 -16.39
CA THR A 19 -26.29 -51.36 -14.99
C THR A 19 -26.34 -49.83 -14.88
N ALA A 20 -27.28 -49.31 -14.10
CA ALA A 20 -27.34 -47.89 -13.75
C ALA A 20 -26.51 -47.62 -12.48
N VAL A 21 -25.44 -46.84 -12.60
CA VAL A 21 -24.64 -46.35 -11.46
C VAL A 21 -25.13 -44.95 -11.10
N LEU A 22 -25.89 -44.84 -10.00
CA LEU A 22 -26.61 -43.62 -9.66
C LEU A 22 -26.11 -43.00 -8.35
N GLY A 23 -26.08 -41.67 -8.28
CA GLY A 23 -25.68 -40.92 -7.08
C GLY A 23 -25.39 -39.45 -7.36
N PRO A 24 -25.13 -38.63 -6.33
CA PRO A 24 -24.79 -37.20 -6.47
C PRO A 24 -23.48 -36.94 -7.23
N THR A 25 -23.07 -35.67 -7.35
CA THR A 25 -21.72 -35.28 -7.79
C THR A 25 -20.65 -35.73 -6.78
N ASN A 26 -19.36 -35.66 -7.16
CA ASN A 26 -18.23 -36.12 -6.33
C ASN A 26 -18.37 -37.57 -5.80
N THR A 27 -18.75 -38.51 -6.68
CA THR A 27 -19.03 -39.94 -6.39
C THR A 27 -18.16 -40.93 -7.17
N GLY A 28 -17.29 -40.43 -8.06
CA GLY A 28 -16.37 -41.25 -8.87
C GLY A 28 -17.02 -42.08 -9.99
N LYS A 29 -18.29 -41.82 -10.37
CA LYS A 29 -19.02 -42.59 -11.40
C LYS A 29 -18.27 -42.70 -12.74
N THR A 30 -17.86 -41.58 -13.32
CA THR A 30 -17.14 -41.52 -14.60
C THR A 30 -15.78 -42.23 -14.52
N HIS A 31 -15.11 -42.19 -13.37
CA HIS A 31 -13.85 -42.93 -13.15
C HIS A 31 -14.10 -44.44 -13.13
N LEU A 32 -15.14 -44.92 -12.45
CA LEU A 32 -15.54 -46.34 -12.48
C LEU A 32 -15.86 -46.82 -13.91
N ALA A 33 -16.53 -45.98 -14.71
CA ALA A 33 -16.84 -46.32 -16.10
C ALA A 33 -15.59 -46.38 -16.99
N ILE A 34 -14.59 -45.52 -16.76
CA ILE A 34 -13.31 -45.58 -17.48
C ILE A 34 -12.53 -46.84 -17.10
N GLU A 35 -12.43 -47.18 -15.81
CA GLU A 35 -11.76 -48.43 -15.40
C GLU A 35 -12.44 -49.67 -16.01
N ARG A 36 -13.77 -49.70 -16.02
CA ARG A 36 -14.53 -50.80 -16.63
C ARG A 36 -14.33 -50.85 -18.15
N MET A 37 -14.47 -49.73 -18.85
CA MET A 37 -14.24 -49.65 -20.30
C MET A 37 -12.86 -50.20 -20.70
N LEU A 38 -11.81 -49.82 -19.96
CA LEU A 38 -10.43 -50.28 -20.20
C LEU A 38 -10.23 -51.78 -19.92
N GLY A 39 -11.09 -52.40 -19.10
CA GLY A 39 -11.12 -53.84 -18.87
C GLY A 39 -11.73 -54.67 -20.02
N HIS A 40 -12.45 -54.03 -20.95
CA HIS A 40 -13.04 -54.69 -22.12
C HIS A 40 -12.19 -54.55 -23.39
N GLU A 41 -12.39 -55.45 -24.36
CA GLU A 41 -11.67 -55.45 -25.63
C GLU A 41 -11.87 -54.15 -26.45
N SER A 42 -13.06 -53.56 -26.38
CA SER A 42 -13.47 -52.36 -27.11
C SER A 42 -14.60 -51.65 -26.37
N GLY A 43 -14.74 -50.33 -26.54
CA GLY A 43 -15.83 -49.61 -25.89
C GLY A 43 -16.07 -48.19 -26.38
N VAL A 44 -17.26 -47.66 -26.08
CA VAL A 44 -17.62 -46.25 -26.32
C VAL A 44 -18.19 -45.62 -25.06
N ILE A 45 -17.82 -44.37 -24.79
CA ILE A 45 -18.41 -43.53 -23.74
C ILE A 45 -18.98 -42.24 -24.33
N GLY A 46 -20.25 -41.97 -24.01
CA GLY A 46 -20.95 -40.73 -24.34
C GLY A 46 -20.97 -39.80 -23.13
N LEU A 47 -20.40 -38.62 -23.31
CA LEU A 47 -20.25 -37.59 -22.28
C LEU A 47 -21.10 -36.37 -22.63
N PRO A 48 -21.62 -35.62 -21.66
CA PRO A 48 -22.63 -34.59 -21.92
C PRO A 48 -22.07 -33.28 -22.48
N LEU A 49 -20.75 -33.13 -22.60
CA LEU A 49 -20.06 -31.90 -23.00
C LEU A 49 -18.72 -32.21 -23.69
N ARG A 50 -18.35 -31.46 -24.74
CA ARG A 50 -17.06 -31.55 -25.45
C ARG A 50 -15.85 -31.48 -24.51
N LEU A 51 -15.94 -30.67 -23.45
CA LEU A 51 -14.88 -30.54 -22.44
C LEU A 51 -14.61 -31.85 -21.68
N LEU A 52 -15.67 -32.56 -21.25
CA LEU A 52 -15.51 -33.88 -20.64
C LEU A 52 -15.01 -34.91 -21.64
N ALA A 53 -15.49 -34.86 -22.89
CA ALA A 53 -14.99 -35.75 -23.94
C ALA A 53 -13.47 -35.57 -24.16
N ARG A 54 -12.97 -34.33 -24.19
CA ARG A 54 -11.54 -34.03 -24.31
C ARG A 54 -10.75 -34.43 -23.06
N GLU A 55 -11.27 -34.20 -21.86
CA GLU A 55 -10.63 -34.58 -20.59
C GLU A 55 -10.52 -36.10 -20.43
N VAL A 56 -11.59 -36.84 -20.75
CA VAL A 56 -11.61 -38.31 -20.72
C VAL A 56 -10.73 -38.89 -21.83
N TYR A 57 -10.70 -38.28 -23.02
CA TYR A 57 -9.77 -38.66 -24.08
C TYR A 57 -8.31 -38.58 -23.62
N GLY A 58 -7.90 -37.47 -23.01
CA GLY A 58 -6.55 -37.35 -22.44
C GLY A 58 -6.23 -38.47 -21.43
N ARG A 59 -7.10 -38.63 -20.42
CA ARG A 59 -6.93 -39.65 -19.35
C ARG A 59 -6.96 -41.11 -19.85
N VAL A 60 -7.52 -41.38 -21.02
CA VAL A 60 -7.51 -42.70 -21.66
C VAL A 60 -6.25 -42.86 -22.54
N VAL A 61 -5.89 -41.84 -23.33
CA VAL A 61 -4.65 -41.83 -24.14
C VAL A 61 -3.40 -41.98 -23.28
N GLU A 62 -3.35 -41.34 -22.11
CA GLU A 62 -2.27 -41.50 -21.11
C GLU A 62 -2.07 -42.96 -20.64
N ARG A 63 -3.09 -43.82 -20.79
CA ARG A 63 -3.08 -45.22 -20.30
C ARG A 63 -2.93 -46.26 -21.40
N VAL A 64 -3.41 -46.01 -22.61
CA VAL A 64 -3.40 -46.99 -23.73
C VAL A 64 -2.79 -46.47 -25.05
N GLY A 65 -2.29 -45.24 -25.07
CA GLY A 65 -1.69 -44.61 -26.25
C GLY A 65 -2.72 -44.02 -27.22
N ALA A 66 -2.27 -43.06 -28.05
CA ALA A 66 -3.15 -42.30 -28.95
C ALA A 66 -3.80 -43.18 -30.02
N GLU A 67 -3.05 -44.10 -30.62
CA GLU A 67 -3.53 -44.99 -31.70
C GLU A 67 -4.74 -45.86 -31.31
N ALA A 68 -4.92 -46.13 -30.01
CA ALA A 68 -6.01 -46.96 -29.51
C ALA A 68 -7.33 -46.18 -29.27
N VAL A 69 -7.34 -44.85 -29.40
CA VAL A 69 -8.43 -43.99 -28.88
C VAL A 69 -8.90 -42.99 -29.94
N ALA A 70 -10.21 -42.96 -30.18
CA ALA A 70 -10.87 -41.92 -30.97
C ALA A 70 -11.56 -40.87 -30.08
N LEU A 71 -11.60 -39.62 -30.56
CA LEU A 71 -12.44 -38.54 -30.04
C LEU A 71 -13.45 -38.13 -31.10
N VAL A 72 -14.74 -38.09 -30.77
CA VAL A 72 -15.82 -37.72 -31.69
C VAL A 72 -16.80 -36.76 -31.03
N THR A 73 -16.74 -35.47 -31.39
CA THR A 73 -17.74 -34.45 -31.01
C THR A 73 -18.41 -33.88 -32.27
N GLY A 74 -19.32 -32.90 -32.14
CA GLY A 74 -19.90 -32.23 -33.32
C GLY A 74 -18.91 -31.29 -34.02
N GLU A 75 -17.93 -30.80 -33.28
CA GLU A 75 -16.93 -29.83 -33.72
C GLU A 75 -15.57 -30.46 -34.01
N GLU A 76 -15.17 -31.53 -33.31
CA GLU A 76 -13.80 -32.07 -33.32
C GLU A 76 -13.79 -33.59 -33.47
N LYS A 77 -12.97 -34.13 -34.39
CA LYS A 77 -12.95 -35.56 -34.71
C LYS A 77 -11.53 -36.10 -34.92
N ILE A 78 -11.02 -36.80 -33.91
CA ILE A 78 -9.73 -37.50 -33.96
C ILE A 78 -10.02 -38.99 -34.13
N LYS A 79 -9.61 -39.59 -35.25
CA LYS A 79 -9.80 -41.01 -35.54
C LYS A 79 -8.48 -41.63 -36.05
N PRO A 80 -7.75 -42.40 -35.20
CA PRO A 80 -6.66 -43.26 -35.63
C PRO A 80 -7.11 -44.32 -36.65
N ALA A 81 -6.16 -45.10 -37.18
CA ALA A 81 -6.48 -46.18 -38.11
C ALA A 81 -7.39 -47.26 -37.50
N ASN A 82 -7.07 -47.75 -36.29
CA ASN A 82 -7.75 -48.88 -35.63
C ASN A 82 -8.08 -48.61 -34.14
N PRO A 83 -8.90 -47.59 -33.81
CA PRO A 83 -9.22 -47.24 -32.42
C PRO A 83 -10.13 -48.28 -31.75
N ARG A 84 -9.69 -48.78 -30.59
CA ARG A 84 -10.43 -49.71 -29.72
C ARG A 84 -11.43 -48.99 -28.81
N TYR A 85 -11.09 -47.78 -28.38
CA TYR A 85 -11.90 -46.98 -27.45
C TYR A 85 -12.37 -45.68 -28.10
N TRP A 86 -13.64 -45.35 -27.87
CA TRP A 86 -14.31 -44.22 -28.53
C TRP A 86 -14.86 -43.26 -27.49
N ILE A 87 -14.27 -42.09 -27.38
CA ILE A 87 -14.69 -41.03 -26.46
C ILE A 87 -15.53 -40.04 -27.26
N SER A 88 -16.76 -39.76 -26.83
CA SER A 88 -17.69 -38.98 -27.63
C SER A 88 -18.58 -38.07 -26.80
N THR A 89 -19.17 -37.05 -27.43
CA THR A 89 -20.39 -36.46 -26.87
C THR A 89 -21.58 -37.41 -27.11
N VAL A 90 -22.61 -37.39 -26.27
CA VAL A 90 -23.79 -38.28 -26.43
C VAL A 90 -24.48 -38.06 -27.79
N GLU A 91 -24.47 -36.81 -28.27
CA GLU A 91 -24.96 -36.39 -29.57
C GLU A 91 -24.15 -37.02 -30.72
N ALA A 92 -22.83 -36.89 -30.68
CA ALA A 92 -21.92 -37.40 -31.71
C ALA A 92 -21.53 -38.88 -31.54
N MET A 93 -22.04 -39.56 -30.51
CA MET A 93 -21.80 -40.99 -30.26
C MET A 93 -22.14 -41.83 -31.51
N PRO A 94 -21.17 -42.55 -32.10
CA PRO A 94 -21.42 -43.44 -33.23
C PRO A 94 -22.45 -44.52 -32.91
N ARG A 95 -23.40 -44.74 -33.82
CA ARG A 95 -24.52 -45.67 -33.63
C ARG A 95 -24.26 -47.06 -34.20
N ASP A 96 -23.40 -47.11 -35.21
CA ASP A 96 -23.02 -48.21 -36.11
C ASP A 96 -21.91 -49.12 -35.55
N LEU A 97 -21.09 -48.62 -34.62
CA LEU A 97 -20.01 -49.39 -34.01
C LEU A 97 -20.53 -50.56 -33.18
N ASP A 98 -20.07 -51.77 -33.43
CA ASP A 98 -20.29 -52.92 -32.56
C ASP A 98 -19.11 -53.05 -31.58
N VAL A 99 -19.35 -52.85 -30.28
CA VAL A 99 -18.32 -52.82 -29.21
C VAL A 99 -18.76 -53.61 -27.97
N ALA A 100 -17.80 -54.11 -27.20
CA ALA A 100 -18.08 -54.87 -25.98
C ALA A 100 -18.74 -54.00 -24.89
N PHE A 101 -18.24 -52.77 -24.68
CA PHE A 101 -18.68 -51.86 -23.63
C PHE A 101 -19.36 -50.58 -24.15
N VAL A 102 -20.45 -50.15 -23.51
CA VAL A 102 -21.07 -48.83 -23.71
C VAL A 102 -21.23 -48.12 -22.36
N ALA A 103 -20.91 -46.83 -22.28
CA ALA A 103 -21.32 -45.96 -21.17
C ALA A 103 -21.99 -44.67 -21.65
N ILE A 104 -22.97 -44.18 -20.88
CA ILE A 104 -23.63 -42.88 -21.07
C ILE A 104 -23.59 -42.14 -19.73
N ASP A 105 -23.01 -40.94 -19.69
CA ASP A 105 -22.87 -40.13 -18.46
C ASP A 105 -23.92 -39.00 -18.36
N GLU A 106 -24.18 -38.55 -17.13
CA GLU A 106 -25.21 -37.59 -16.73
C GLU A 106 -26.61 -37.85 -17.33
N VAL A 107 -27.09 -39.10 -17.28
CA VAL A 107 -28.35 -39.54 -17.92
C VAL A 107 -29.61 -38.76 -17.50
N GLN A 108 -29.59 -38.01 -16.40
CA GLN A 108 -30.67 -37.08 -16.04
C GLN A 108 -30.90 -35.97 -17.07
N LEU A 109 -29.94 -35.69 -17.94
CA LEU A 109 -30.13 -34.79 -19.09
C LEU A 109 -31.18 -35.29 -20.08
N ALA A 110 -31.63 -36.55 -20.01
CA ALA A 110 -32.80 -37.03 -20.74
C ALA A 110 -34.11 -36.28 -20.41
N ALA A 111 -34.17 -35.54 -19.30
CA ALA A 111 -35.29 -34.64 -18.97
C ALA A 111 -35.18 -33.23 -19.60
N ASP A 112 -34.01 -32.86 -20.13
CA ASP A 112 -33.73 -31.53 -20.68
C ASP A 112 -34.57 -31.21 -21.93
N LEU A 113 -35.22 -30.04 -21.93
CA LEU A 113 -36.22 -29.64 -22.93
C LEU A 113 -35.68 -29.53 -24.36
N ASP A 114 -34.41 -29.20 -24.52
CA ASP A 114 -33.78 -28.97 -25.82
C ASP A 114 -33.18 -30.30 -26.33
N ARG A 115 -32.12 -30.77 -25.67
CA ARG A 115 -31.31 -31.90 -26.16
C ARG A 115 -31.58 -33.24 -25.47
N GLY A 116 -32.44 -33.28 -24.45
CA GLY A 116 -32.70 -34.50 -23.67
C GLY A 116 -33.24 -35.67 -24.50
N HIS A 117 -33.93 -35.36 -25.60
CA HIS A 117 -34.40 -36.35 -26.57
C HIS A 117 -33.28 -37.24 -27.14
N VAL A 118 -32.05 -36.71 -27.25
CA VAL A 118 -30.88 -37.46 -27.75
C VAL A 118 -30.37 -38.44 -26.69
N PHE A 119 -30.35 -38.03 -25.41
CA PHE A 119 -29.99 -38.90 -24.29
C PHE A 119 -30.99 -40.05 -24.16
N THR A 120 -32.29 -39.75 -24.26
CA THR A 120 -33.37 -40.76 -24.26
C THR A 120 -33.20 -41.79 -25.38
N ASP A 121 -32.91 -41.37 -26.61
CA ASP A 121 -32.62 -42.30 -27.72
C ASP A 121 -31.45 -43.25 -27.39
N ARG A 122 -30.32 -42.71 -26.92
CA ARG A 122 -29.16 -43.55 -26.59
C ARG A 122 -29.44 -44.50 -25.41
N ILE A 123 -30.13 -44.04 -24.36
CA ILE A 123 -30.55 -44.88 -23.21
C ILE A 123 -31.44 -46.05 -23.67
N LEU A 124 -32.39 -45.80 -24.58
CA LEU A 124 -33.34 -46.80 -25.05
C LEU A 124 -32.74 -47.77 -26.09
N ARG A 125 -31.86 -47.29 -26.98
CA ARG A 125 -31.40 -48.05 -28.17
C ARG A 125 -29.95 -48.53 -28.16
N ARG A 126 -29.00 -47.79 -27.56
CA ARG A 126 -27.55 -48.10 -27.67
C ARG A 126 -27.13 -49.10 -26.57
N ARG A 127 -26.44 -50.19 -26.94
CA ARG A 127 -25.91 -51.21 -26.00
C ARG A 127 -24.59 -51.81 -26.51
N GLY A 128 -23.75 -52.25 -25.57
CA GLY A 128 -22.55 -53.06 -25.85
C GLY A 128 -22.86 -54.56 -25.82
N ARG A 129 -21.96 -55.38 -26.38
CA ARG A 129 -22.08 -56.85 -26.38
C ARG A 129 -22.06 -57.46 -24.97
N GLU A 130 -21.26 -56.87 -24.07
CA GLU A 130 -20.96 -57.44 -22.75
C GLU A 130 -21.57 -56.60 -21.61
N GLU A 131 -21.28 -55.29 -21.56
CA GLU A 131 -21.80 -54.39 -20.53
C GLU A 131 -22.28 -53.05 -21.12
N THR A 132 -23.39 -52.54 -20.56
CA THR A 132 -23.86 -51.16 -20.78
C THR A 132 -24.04 -50.44 -19.44
N LEU A 133 -23.36 -49.31 -19.25
CA LEU A 133 -23.48 -48.46 -18.06
C LEU A 133 -24.28 -47.19 -18.32
N LEU A 134 -25.18 -46.87 -17.39
CA LEU A 134 -25.88 -45.59 -17.32
C LEU A 134 -25.45 -44.86 -16.05
N LEU A 135 -24.82 -43.70 -16.16
CA LEU A 135 -24.29 -42.94 -15.03
C LEU A 135 -25.10 -41.66 -14.84
N GLY A 136 -25.49 -41.33 -13.60
CA GLY A 136 -26.22 -40.08 -13.35
C GLY A 136 -26.69 -39.87 -11.92
N ALA A 137 -27.67 -38.99 -11.77
CA ALA A 137 -28.30 -38.62 -10.49
C ALA A 137 -29.22 -39.73 -9.93
N GLY A 138 -29.36 -39.78 -8.60
CA GLY A 138 -30.26 -40.73 -7.92
C GLY A 138 -31.74 -40.58 -8.32
N THR A 139 -32.16 -39.37 -8.67
CA THR A 139 -33.52 -39.01 -9.13
C THR A 139 -33.98 -39.77 -10.37
N MET A 140 -33.06 -40.31 -11.18
CA MET A 140 -33.38 -41.09 -12.38
C MET A 140 -33.81 -42.53 -12.08
N ARG A 141 -33.64 -43.03 -10.85
CA ARG A 141 -33.93 -44.42 -10.50
C ARG A 141 -35.36 -44.86 -10.87
N PRO A 142 -36.44 -44.14 -10.54
CA PRO A 142 -37.79 -44.63 -10.82
C PRO A 142 -38.13 -44.72 -12.31
N ILE A 143 -37.74 -43.71 -13.10
CA ILE A 143 -38.01 -43.68 -14.54
C ILE A 143 -37.16 -44.69 -15.32
N LEU A 144 -35.88 -44.86 -14.98
CA LEU A 144 -35.04 -45.88 -15.60
C LEU A 144 -35.55 -47.30 -15.30
N THR A 145 -35.98 -47.59 -14.06
CA THR A 145 -36.60 -48.87 -13.71
C THR A 145 -37.94 -49.08 -14.43
N ARG A 146 -38.73 -48.03 -14.68
CA ARG A 146 -40.00 -48.13 -15.43
C ARG A 146 -39.77 -48.48 -16.90
N LEU A 147 -38.82 -47.81 -17.55
CA LEU A 147 -38.49 -48.01 -18.97
C LEU A 147 -37.67 -49.31 -19.22
N MET A 148 -37.03 -49.85 -18.17
CA MET A 148 -36.20 -51.05 -18.19
C MET A 148 -36.43 -51.89 -16.91
N PRO A 149 -37.50 -52.71 -16.83
CA PRO A 149 -37.86 -53.43 -15.59
C PRO A 149 -36.79 -54.40 -15.03
N ASN A 150 -35.85 -54.84 -15.86
CA ASN A 150 -34.76 -55.75 -15.49
C ASN A 150 -33.42 -55.03 -15.24
N LEU A 151 -33.44 -53.72 -15.00
CA LEU A 151 -32.25 -52.88 -14.80
C LEU A 151 -31.54 -53.17 -13.46
N ASN A 152 -30.24 -53.46 -13.51
CA ASN A 152 -29.39 -53.48 -12.31
C ASN A 152 -29.12 -52.03 -11.85
N VAL A 153 -29.23 -51.74 -10.54
CA VAL A 153 -29.03 -50.38 -10.00
C VAL A 153 -28.03 -50.38 -8.85
N VAL A 154 -26.93 -49.65 -9.02
CA VAL A 154 -25.85 -49.49 -8.05
C VAL A 154 -25.80 -48.05 -7.55
N THR A 155 -26.22 -47.81 -6.31
CA THR A 155 -26.15 -46.48 -5.68
C THR A 155 -24.74 -46.19 -5.14
N ARG A 156 -24.23 -44.97 -5.31
CA ARG A 156 -22.98 -44.49 -4.68
C ARG A 156 -23.21 -43.23 -3.84
N PRO A 157 -22.82 -43.22 -2.54
CA PRO A 157 -22.85 -42.02 -1.70
C PRO A 157 -21.73 -41.05 -2.09
N ARG A 158 -21.91 -39.77 -1.74
CA ARG A 158 -20.91 -38.70 -1.94
C ARG A 158 -19.67 -38.93 -1.07
N LEU A 159 -18.49 -38.55 -1.57
CA LEU A 159 -17.20 -38.79 -0.89
C LEU A 159 -16.80 -37.77 0.20
N SER A 160 -17.48 -36.63 0.27
CA SER A 160 -17.27 -35.59 1.29
C SER A 160 -18.58 -34.91 1.67
N HIS A 161 -18.62 -34.24 2.81
CA HIS A 161 -19.78 -33.49 3.25
C HIS A 161 -19.93 -32.17 2.47
N LEU A 162 -21.15 -31.65 2.47
CA LEU A 162 -21.52 -30.33 1.97
C LEU A 162 -22.25 -29.62 3.10
N ALA A 163 -21.82 -28.41 3.47
CA ALA A 163 -22.39 -27.66 4.60
C ALA A 163 -22.80 -26.23 4.21
N TYR A 164 -23.96 -25.79 4.67
CA TYR A 164 -24.44 -24.43 4.48
C TYR A 164 -23.74 -23.46 5.42
N SER A 165 -23.28 -22.34 4.86
CA SER A 165 -22.43 -21.35 5.53
C SER A 165 -23.06 -19.94 5.62
N GLY A 166 -24.37 -19.87 5.34
CA GLY A 166 -25.21 -18.69 5.47
C GLY A 166 -25.10 -17.67 4.33
N GLN A 167 -25.66 -16.48 4.57
CA GLN A 167 -25.52 -15.32 3.68
C GLN A 167 -24.20 -14.59 3.95
N ARG A 168 -23.42 -14.28 2.91
CA ARG A 168 -22.14 -13.54 3.02
C ARG A 168 -22.02 -12.45 1.97
N LYS A 169 -21.57 -11.25 2.36
CA LYS A 169 -21.19 -10.21 1.39
C LYS A 169 -20.01 -10.71 0.55
N ILE A 170 -19.94 -10.34 -0.73
CA ILE A 170 -18.89 -10.77 -1.68
C ILE A 170 -17.48 -10.47 -1.11
N THR A 171 -17.30 -9.31 -0.46
CA THR A 171 -16.07 -8.94 0.28
C THR A 171 -15.64 -9.91 1.37
N ARG A 172 -16.56 -10.74 1.91
CA ARG A 172 -16.36 -11.67 3.03
C ARG A 172 -16.49 -13.15 2.64
N LEU A 173 -16.51 -13.46 1.35
CA LEU A 173 -16.38 -14.84 0.87
C LEU A 173 -14.96 -15.38 1.18
N PRO A 174 -14.80 -16.68 1.45
CA PRO A 174 -13.48 -17.30 1.61
C PRO A 174 -12.69 -17.29 0.29
N ARG A 175 -11.38 -17.57 0.37
CA ARG A 175 -10.56 -17.86 -0.83
C ARG A 175 -11.08 -19.15 -1.49
N ARG A 176 -10.78 -19.34 -2.79
CA ARG A 176 -11.29 -20.45 -3.62
C ARG A 176 -12.83 -20.53 -3.66
N SER A 177 -13.49 -19.36 -3.68
CA SER A 177 -14.95 -19.29 -3.88
C SER A 177 -15.33 -19.23 -5.36
N ALA A 178 -16.35 -19.98 -5.75
CA ALA A 178 -17.09 -19.77 -6.99
C ALA A 178 -18.39 -18.99 -6.70
N VAL A 179 -18.62 -17.89 -7.39
CA VAL A 179 -19.84 -17.07 -7.30
C VAL A 179 -20.70 -17.32 -8.53
N VAL A 180 -21.95 -17.72 -8.34
CA VAL A 180 -22.82 -18.20 -9.44
C VAL A 180 -23.99 -17.25 -9.66
N ALA A 181 -24.10 -16.72 -10.87
CA ALA A 181 -25.15 -15.80 -11.32
C ALA A 181 -25.82 -16.35 -12.60
N PHE A 182 -26.93 -15.75 -13.05
CA PHE A 182 -27.71 -16.30 -14.18
C PHE A 182 -27.87 -15.36 -15.38
N SER A 183 -27.14 -14.24 -15.39
CA SER A 183 -26.90 -13.44 -16.60
C SER A 183 -25.41 -13.13 -16.77
N ALA A 184 -24.98 -12.88 -18.01
CA ALA A 184 -23.61 -12.45 -18.30
C ALA A 184 -23.29 -11.08 -17.67
N GLU A 185 -24.28 -10.18 -17.63
CA GLU A 185 -24.18 -8.86 -16.98
C GLU A 185 -23.88 -8.99 -15.48
N GLU A 186 -24.61 -9.84 -14.76
CA GLU A 186 -24.36 -10.11 -13.34
C GLU A 186 -22.94 -10.69 -13.12
N VAL A 187 -22.53 -11.64 -13.96
CA VAL A 187 -21.17 -12.23 -13.88
C VAL A 187 -20.10 -11.16 -14.09
N TYR A 188 -20.21 -10.31 -15.12
CA TYR A 188 -19.25 -9.22 -15.36
C TYR A 188 -19.26 -8.19 -14.23
N ALA A 189 -20.44 -7.80 -13.70
CA ALA A 189 -20.55 -6.85 -12.60
C ALA A 189 -19.95 -7.38 -11.29
N ILE A 190 -20.10 -8.68 -11.02
CA ILE A 190 -19.51 -9.35 -9.85
C ILE A 190 -18.00 -9.54 -10.03
N ALA A 191 -17.53 -9.92 -11.22
CA ALA A 191 -16.10 -10.07 -11.51
C ALA A 191 -15.34 -8.74 -11.38
N GLU A 192 -15.89 -7.64 -11.91
CA GLU A 192 -15.33 -6.29 -11.76
C GLU A 192 -15.36 -5.82 -10.29
N LEU A 193 -16.40 -6.15 -9.52
CA LEU A 193 -16.47 -5.87 -8.08
C LEU A 193 -15.38 -6.65 -7.31
N ILE A 194 -15.15 -7.92 -7.64
CA ILE A 194 -14.11 -8.74 -7.01
C ILE A 194 -12.71 -8.22 -7.40
N ARG A 195 -12.46 -7.91 -8.68
CA ARG A 195 -11.21 -7.29 -9.14
C ARG A 195 -10.83 -6.07 -8.31
N ARG A 196 -11.75 -5.11 -8.16
CA ARG A 196 -11.56 -3.87 -7.36
C ARG A 196 -11.31 -4.09 -5.87
N GLN A 197 -11.60 -5.27 -5.33
CA GLN A 197 -11.59 -5.54 -3.87
C GLN A 197 -10.69 -6.70 -3.44
N ARG A 198 -10.24 -7.53 -4.39
CA ARG A 198 -9.52 -8.80 -4.18
C ARG A 198 -8.48 -9.11 -5.28
N GLY A 199 -8.22 -8.19 -6.21
CA GLY A 199 -7.20 -8.33 -7.26
C GLY A 199 -7.69 -8.95 -8.56
N GLY A 200 -8.57 -9.95 -8.52
CA GLY A 200 -9.13 -10.51 -9.75
C GLY A 200 -10.09 -11.67 -9.55
N ALA A 201 -10.80 -12.02 -10.63
CA ALA A 201 -11.60 -13.23 -10.73
C ALA A 201 -11.55 -13.82 -12.15
N ALA A 202 -11.58 -15.15 -12.25
CA ALA A 202 -11.82 -15.85 -13.50
C ALA A 202 -13.31 -15.76 -13.88
N VAL A 203 -13.62 -15.73 -15.18
CA VAL A 203 -15.00 -15.64 -15.70
C VAL A 203 -15.34 -16.86 -16.56
N VAL A 204 -16.44 -17.56 -16.22
CA VAL A 204 -16.91 -18.76 -16.93
C VAL A 204 -18.40 -18.64 -17.28
N LEU A 205 -18.71 -18.31 -18.54
CA LEU A 205 -20.07 -18.32 -19.09
C LEU A 205 -20.30 -19.57 -19.94
N GLY A 206 -21.55 -20.04 -20.01
CA GLY A 206 -21.94 -21.16 -20.90
C GLY A 206 -21.65 -20.91 -22.39
N ALA A 207 -21.65 -19.66 -22.83
CA ALA A 207 -21.36 -19.25 -24.21
C ALA A 207 -19.86 -19.30 -24.58
N LEU A 208 -18.93 -19.16 -23.61
CA LEU A 208 -17.48 -19.13 -23.88
C LEU A 208 -17.02 -20.41 -24.59
N SER A 209 -16.04 -20.31 -25.49
CA SER A 209 -15.49 -21.49 -26.15
C SER A 209 -14.81 -22.43 -25.15
N PRO A 210 -14.69 -23.74 -25.46
CA PRO A 210 -13.89 -24.69 -24.68
C PRO A 210 -12.49 -24.17 -24.34
N ARG A 211 -11.83 -23.51 -25.30
CA ARG A 211 -10.48 -22.95 -25.16
C ARG A 211 -10.45 -21.78 -24.18
N THR A 212 -11.28 -20.75 -24.40
CA THR A 212 -11.38 -19.59 -23.47
C THR A 212 -11.76 -20.04 -22.06
N ARG A 213 -12.71 -20.99 -21.95
CA ARG A 213 -13.21 -21.52 -20.68
C ARG A 213 -12.14 -22.30 -19.90
N ASN A 214 -11.39 -23.16 -20.58
CA ASN A 214 -10.27 -23.88 -19.97
C ASN A 214 -9.16 -22.92 -19.53
N ALA A 215 -8.82 -21.91 -20.34
CA ALA A 215 -7.82 -20.92 -19.99
C ALA A 215 -8.24 -20.07 -18.77
N GLN A 216 -9.51 -19.65 -18.68
CA GLN A 216 -10.05 -18.97 -17.50
C GLN A 216 -10.08 -19.87 -16.25
N VAL A 217 -10.41 -21.16 -16.40
CA VAL A 217 -10.30 -22.14 -15.30
C VAL A 217 -8.84 -22.37 -14.88
N GLY A 218 -7.90 -22.32 -15.84
CA GLY A 218 -6.46 -22.38 -15.60
C GLY A 218 -5.99 -21.34 -14.59
N LEU A 219 -6.35 -20.06 -14.79
CA LEU A 219 -6.02 -18.95 -13.87
C LEU A 219 -6.51 -19.19 -12.43
N TYR A 220 -7.65 -19.88 -12.28
CA TYR A 220 -8.23 -20.20 -10.97
C TYR A 220 -7.57 -21.44 -10.34
N GLN A 221 -7.21 -22.46 -11.14
CA GLN A 221 -6.50 -23.64 -10.66
C GLN A 221 -5.05 -23.32 -10.28
N SER A 222 -4.35 -22.50 -11.08
CA SER A 222 -2.98 -22.02 -10.82
C SER A 222 -2.87 -21.13 -9.57
N GLY A 223 -3.99 -20.54 -9.13
CA GLY A 223 -4.05 -19.63 -8.00
C GLY A 223 -3.71 -18.17 -8.35
N GLU A 224 -3.57 -17.83 -9.63
CA GLU A 224 -3.49 -16.43 -10.10
C GLU A 224 -4.74 -15.63 -9.68
N VAL A 225 -5.91 -16.28 -9.63
CA VAL A 225 -7.13 -15.71 -9.04
C VAL A 225 -7.75 -16.66 -8.02
N ASP A 226 -8.02 -16.15 -6.81
CA ASP A 226 -8.68 -16.92 -5.73
C ASP A 226 -10.20 -17.07 -5.92
N PHE A 227 -10.77 -16.43 -6.96
CA PHE A 227 -12.20 -16.32 -7.17
C PHE A 227 -12.58 -16.69 -8.61
N LEU A 228 -13.69 -17.40 -8.75
CA LEU A 228 -14.34 -17.73 -10.01
C LEU A 228 -15.74 -17.10 -10.01
N VAL A 229 -16.15 -16.46 -11.10
CA VAL A 229 -17.52 -15.99 -11.30
C VAL A 229 -18.10 -16.64 -12.55
N ALA A 230 -19.27 -17.26 -12.43
CA ALA A 230 -19.77 -18.13 -13.48
C ALA A 230 -21.30 -18.21 -13.56
N THR A 231 -21.79 -18.83 -14.63
CA THR A 231 -23.18 -19.33 -14.69
C THR A 231 -23.30 -20.78 -14.23
N ASP A 232 -24.53 -21.30 -14.23
CA ASP A 232 -24.86 -22.74 -14.18
C ASP A 232 -23.97 -23.67 -15.01
N ALA A 233 -23.27 -23.17 -16.02
CA ALA A 233 -22.27 -23.89 -16.81
C ALA A 233 -21.17 -24.57 -15.97
N ILE A 234 -20.86 -24.14 -14.74
CA ILE A 234 -19.94 -24.88 -13.85
C ILE A 234 -20.55 -26.12 -13.22
N GLY A 235 -21.89 -26.23 -13.20
CA GLY A 235 -22.63 -27.40 -12.73
C GLY A 235 -22.36 -28.66 -13.56
N MET A 236 -21.82 -28.52 -14.78
CA MET A 236 -21.48 -29.63 -15.68
C MET A 236 -20.10 -29.47 -16.31
N GLY A 237 -19.32 -30.55 -16.32
CA GLY A 237 -18.18 -30.73 -17.23
C GLY A 237 -17.01 -29.75 -17.17
N LEU A 238 -16.76 -29.17 -16.00
CA LEU A 238 -15.45 -28.65 -15.64
C LEU A 238 -14.93 -29.37 -14.40
N ASN A 239 -13.66 -29.77 -14.43
CA ASN A 239 -12.93 -30.16 -13.23
C ASN A 239 -12.55 -28.89 -12.45
N LEU A 240 -13.04 -28.75 -11.21
CA LEU A 240 -12.93 -27.53 -10.42
C LEU A 240 -12.68 -27.87 -8.95
N ASP A 241 -11.54 -27.41 -8.42
CA ASP A 241 -11.18 -27.50 -7.01
C ASP A 241 -11.71 -26.26 -6.25
N VAL A 242 -13.01 -26.24 -6.02
CA VAL A 242 -13.75 -25.15 -5.34
C VAL A 242 -14.06 -25.54 -3.90
N ASP A 243 -13.70 -24.68 -2.95
CA ASP A 243 -13.96 -24.91 -1.51
C ASP A 243 -15.34 -24.35 -1.08
N HIS A 244 -15.83 -23.32 -1.79
CA HIS A 244 -17.07 -22.62 -1.48
C HIS A 244 -17.87 -22.21 -2.72
N VAL A 245 -19.19 -22.47 -2.74
CA VAL A 245 -20.11 -22.01 -3.79
C VAL A 245 -21.11 -20.98 -3.23
N ALA A 246 -21.13 -19.77 -3.79
CA ALA A 246 -22.01 -18.68 -3.38
C ALA A 246 -23.01 -18.31 -4.49
N PHE A 247 -24.31 -18.49 -4.27
CA PHE A 247 -25.34 -18.08 -5.22
C PHE A 247 -25.57 -16.55 -5.15
N ALA A 248 -25.38 -15.87 -6.29
CA ALA A 248 -25.57 -14.43 -6.46
C ALA A 248 -27.02 -14.04 -6.85
N ALA A 249 -27.78 -15.01 -7.36
CA ALA A 249 -29.21 -14.93 -7.62
C ALA A 249 -29.87 -16.30 -7.34
N ARG A 250 -31.20 -16.36 -7.27
CA ARG A 250 -31.99 -17.59 -7.09
C ARG A 250 -32.90 -17.94 -8.28
N ARG A 251 -33.08 -17.00 -9.20
CA ARG A 251 -33.92 -17.12 -10.39
C ARG A 251 -33.06 -17.14 -11.65
N LYS A 252 -33.48 -17.90 -12.66
CA LYS A 252 -32.89 -17.89 -13.99
C LYS A 252 -33.97 -17.74 -15.07
N PHE A 253 -33.57 -17.29 -16.24
CA PHE A 253 -34.38 -17.38 -17.44
C PHE A 253 -34.22 -18.78 -18.05
N ASP A 254 -35.31 -19.43 -18.41
CA ASP A 254 -35.32 -20.79 -18.98
C ASP A 254 -35.63 -20.84 -20.48
N GLY A 255 -35.52 -19.69 -21.16
CA GLY A 255 -35.92 -19.50 -22.56
C GLY A 255 -37.31 -18.88 -22.70
N PHE A 256 -38.19 -19.06 -21.70
CA PHE A 256 -39.56 -18.56 -21.73
C PHE A 256 -39.83 -17.53 -20.62
N HIS A 257 -39.40 -17.80 -19.39
CA HIS A 257 -39.68 -16.93 -18.25
C HIS A 257 -38.62 -17.02 -17.12
N TYR A 258 -38.67 -16.05 -16.20
CA TYR A 258 -37.79 -16.01 -15.02
C TYR A 258 -38.37 -16.83 -13.87
N ARG A 259 -37.96 -18.08 -13.72
CA ARG A 259 -38.36 -18.96 -12.59
C ARG A 259 -37.25 -19.10 -11.55
N ASP A 260 -37.59 -19.57 -10.35
CA ASP A 260 -36.59 -20.04 -9.39
C ASP A 260 -35.88 -21.32 -9.89
N LEU A 261 -34.66 -21.54 -9.39
CA LEU A 261 -33.94 -22.81 -9.53
C LEU A 261 -34.65 -23.91 -8.75
N THR A 262 -34.70 -25.11 -9.33
CA THR A 262 -35.11 -26.32 -8.61
C THR A 262 -34.05 -26.75 -7.58
N PRO A 263 -34.42 -27.52 -6.53
CA PRO A 263 -33.46 -28.09 -5.59
C PRO A 263 -32.36 -28.93 -6.28
N ALA A 264 -32.71 -29.65 -7.35
CA ALA A 264 -31.75 -30.43 -8.14
C ALA A 264 -30.74 -29.56 -8.90
N GLU A 265 -31.17 -28.45 -9.51
CA GLU A 265 -30.28 -27.49 -10.18
C GLU A 265 -29.34 -26.81 -9.17
N MET A 266 -29.86 -26.38 -8.01
CA MET A 266 -29.03 -25.86 -6.93
C MET A 266 -28.04 -26.92 -6.42
N GLY A 267 -28.48 -28.18 -6.27
CA GLY A 267 -27.66 -29.30 -5.80
C GLY A 267 -26.55 -29.68 -6.77
N GLN A 268 -26.78 -29.59 -8.07
CA GLN A 268 -25.75 -29.82 -9.10
C GLN A 268 -24.66 -28.74 -9.10
N ILE A 269 -25.03 -27.49 -8.75
CA ILE A 269 -24.11 -26.34 -8.67
C ILE A 269 -23.37 -26.33 -7.31
N ALA A 270 -24.08 -26.41 -6.19
CA ALA A 270 -23.50 -26.51 -4.84
C ALA A 270 -22.65 -27.78 -4.67
N GLY A 271 -23.03 -28.86 -5.37
CA GLY A 271 -22.29 -30.11 -5.50
C GLY A 271 -20.94 -30.00 -6.23
N ARG A 272 -20.51 -28.80 -6.64
CA ARG A 272 -19.14 -28.49 -7.09
C ARG A 272 -18.22 -28.00 -5.95
N ALA A 273 -18.78 -27.62 -4.79
CA ALA A 273 -18.00 -27.33 -3.60
C ALA A 273 -17.56 -28.63 -2.91
N GLY A 274 -16.26 -28.73 -2.59
CA GLY A 274 -15.64 -29.91 -2.00
C GLY A 274 -15.41 -31.02 -3.03
N ARG A 275 -14.24 -31.68 -2.95
CA ARG A 275 -13.80 -32.69 -3.93
C ARG A 275 -13.01 -33.81 -3.27
N HIS A 276 -13.19 -35.04 -3.74
CA HIS A 276 -12.66 -36.25 -3.09
C HIS A 276 -13.07 -36.26 -1.61
N LEU A 277 -12.10 -36.28 -0.69
CA LEU A 277 -12.29 -36.29 0.77
C LEU A 277 -12.32 -34.88 1.39
N ARG A 278 -12.24 -33.79 0.60
CA ARG A 278 -12.38 -32.42 1.12
C ARG A 278 -13.85 -32.02 1.15
N ASP A 279 -14.32 -31.63 2.33
CA ASP A 279 -15.65 -31.09 2.52
C ASP A 279 -15.83 -29.76 1.79
N GLY A 280 -17.05 -29.51 1.32
CA GLY A 280 -17.42 -28.29 0.62
C GLY A 280 -18.36 -27.43 1.45
N THR A 281 -18.37 -26.12 1.19
CA THR A 281 -19.40 -25.23 1.73
C THR A 281 -20.20 -24.56 0.64
N PHE A 282 -21.47 -24.23 0.92
CA PHE A 282 -22.28 -23.40 0.05
C PHE A 282 -22.96 -22.27 0.83
N GLY A 283 -23.48 -21.28 0.12
CA GLY A 283 -24.11 -20.11 0.71
C GLY A 283 -24.75 -19.20 -0.33
N VAL A 284 -25.23 -18.05 0.12
CA VAL A 284 -25.82 -17.02 -0.75
C VAL A 284 -25.09 -15.69 -0.57
N THR A 285 -25.00 -14.89 -1.63
CA THR A 285 -24.39 -13.56 -1.51
C THR A 285 -25.29 -12.61 -0.73
N GLY A 286 -24.73 -11.55 -0.15
CA GLY A 286 -25.47 -10.50 0.57
C GLY A 286 -26.44 -9.62 -0.26
N ARG A 287 -26.85 -10.08 -1.45
CA ARG A 287 -27.97 -9.54 -2.26
C ARG A 287 -29.17 -10.50 -2.34
N VAL A 288 -29.02 -11.72 -1.81
CA VAL A 288 -30.00 -12.82 -1.92
C VAL A 288 -30.40 -13.25 -0.51
N ASP A 289 -31.70 -13.43 -0.28
CA ASP A 289 -32.21 -13.91 1.01
C ASP A 289 -31.67 -15.30 1.35
N PRO A 290 -31.44 -15.60 2.65
CA PRO A 290 -31.05 -16.93 3.09
C PRO A 290 -31.93 -18.05 2.51
N LEU A 291 -31.32 -19.19 2.20
CA LEU A 291 -32.06 -20.41 1.87
C LEU A 291 -32.87 -20.87 3.08
N ALA A 292 -34.06 -21.40 2.85
CA ALA A 292 -34.90 -21.97 3.90
C ALA A 292 -34.35 -23.32 4.38
N ASP A 293 -34.56 -23.65 5.65
CA ASP A 293 -33.92 -24.80 6.30
C ASP A 293 -34.27 -26.15 5.64
N ASP A 294 -35.48 -26.31 5.10
CA ASP A 294 -35.87 -27.47 4.28
C ASP A 294 -34.97 -27.61 3.03
N LEU A 295 -34.85 -26.54 2.24
CA LEU A 295 -34.01 -26.52 1.04
C LEU A 295 -32.52 -26.74 1.39
N VAL A 296 -32.06 -26.23 2.53
CA VAL A 296 -30.71 -26.51 3.04
C VAL A 296 -30.55 -27.99 3.36
N GLY A 297 -31.43 -28.58 4.17
CA GLY A 297 -31.37 -29.99 4.53
C GLY A 297 -31.44 -30.92 3.31
N ARG A 298 -32.24 -30.56 2.31
CA ARG A 298 -32.34 -31.26 1.01
C ARG A 298 -31.06 -31.15 0.17
N LEU A 299 -30.40 -29.99 0.17
CA LEU A 299 -29.11 -29.79 -0.52
C LEU A 299 -27.95 -30.53 0.17
N GLU A 300 -27.93 -30.57 1.51
CA GLU A 300 -26.90 -31.29 2.27
C GLU A 300 -27.07 -32.81 2.17
N SER A 301 -28.29 -33.33 2.31
CA SER A 301 -28.64 -34.75 2.13
C SER A 301 -28.62 -35.21 0.67
N HIS A 302 -28.67 -34.28 -0.29
CA HIS A 302 -28.83 -34.51 -1.72
C HIS A 302 -30.17 -35.22 -2.09
N ASP A 303 -31.25 -34.87 -1.39
CA ASP A 303 -32.60 -35.42 -1.58
C ASP A 303 -33.50 -34.51 -2.45
N PHE A 304 -33.85 -35.01 -3.63
CA PHE A 304 -34.41 -34.25 -4.75
C PHE A 304 -35.59 -34.99 -5.39
N GLU A 305 -36.55 -34.24 -5.96
CA GLU A 305 -37.71 -34.83 -6.63
C GLU A 305 -37.25 -35.81 -7.74
N PRO A 306 -37.80 -37.04 -7.81
CA PRO A 306 -37.48 -37.96 -8.88
C PRO A 306 -37.88 -37.44 -10.26
N VAL A 307 -37.13 -37.84 -11.28
CA VAL A 307 -37.51 -37.59 -12.67
C VAL A 307 -38.62 -38.56 -13.04
N HIS A 308 -39.75 -38.03 -13.52
CA HIS A 308 -40.93 -38.82 -13.90
C HIS A 308 -41.21 -38.84 -15.41
N LEU A 309 -40.65 -37.89 -16.17
CA LEU A 309 -40.80 -37.76 -17.61
C LEU A 309 -39.44 -37.49 -18.26
N LEU A 310 -39.16 -38.16 -19.39
CA LEU A 310 -38.01 -37.87 -20.26
C LEU A 310 -38.52 -37.28 -21.58
N GLN A 311 -37.76 -36.36 -22.17
CA GLN A 311 -38.04 -35.86 -23.52
C GLN A 311 -37.75 -36.96 -24.54
N TRP A 312 -38.60 -37.11 -25.53
CA TRP A 312 -38.48 -38.10 -26.59
C TRP A 312 -38.79 -37.49 -27.95
N ARG A 313 -37.99 -37.85 -28.94
CA ARG A 313 -38.20 -37.55 -30.36
C ARG A 313 -38.10 -38.87 -31.12
N ASN A 314 -38.95 -39.05 -32.13
CA ASN A 314 -38.84 -40.21 -33.00
C ASN A 314 -37.49 -40.19 -33.74
N ALA A 315 -36.80 -41.32 -33.74
CA ALA A 315 -35.53 -41.50 -34.45
C ALA A 315 -35.68 -42.32 -35.75
N ASP A 316 -36.85 -42.92 -35.97
CA ASP A 316 -37.20 -43.67 -37.18
C ASP A 316 -37.96 -42.73 -38.14
N LEU A 317 -37.21 -41.89 -38.85
CA LEU A 317 -37.74 -40.84 -39.73
C LEU A 317 -38.06 -41.37 -41.14
N ASP A 318 -39.09 -40.81 -41.77
CA ASP A 318 -39.51 -41.16 -43.13
C ASP A 318 -39.21 -40.00 -44.10
N PHE A 319 -38.19 -40.15 -44.95
CA PHE A 319 -37.79 -39.12 -45.91
C PHE A 319 -38.53 -39.23 -47.27
N SER A 320 -39.48 -40.16 -47.45
CA SER A 320 -40.16 -40.38 -48.74
C SER A 320 -40.83 -39.13 -49.32
N SER A 321 -41.29 -38.23 -48.45
CA SER A 321 -41.81 -36.90 -48.80
C SER A 321 -41.69 -35.95 -47.61
N LEU A 322 -41.72 -34.64 -47.86
CA LEU A 322 -41.72 -33.60 -46.83
C LEU A 322 -42.88 -33.76 -45.82
N THR A 323 -44.05 -34.20 -46.30
CA THR A 323 -45.22 -34.52 -45.46
C THR A 323 -44.98 -35.75 -44.58
N ALA A 324 -44.34 -36.80 -45.11
CA ALA A 324 -44.00 -37.99 -44.34
C ALA A 324 -42.93 -37.69 -43.27
N LEU A 325 -41.93 -36.86 -43.60
CA LEU A 325 -40.92 -36.41 -42.64
C LEU A 325 -41.58 -35.66 -41.47
N ARG A 326 -42.41 -34.65 -41.77
CA ARG A 326 -43.16 -33.90 -40.75
C ARG A 326 -44.06 -34.79 -39.91
N ALA A 327 -44.75 -35.77 -40.52
CA ALA A 327 -45.56 -36.74 -39.78
C ALA A 327 -44.72 -37.65 -38.87
N SER A 328 -43.55 -38.11 -39.34
CA SER A 328 -42.63 -38.96 -38.57
C SER A 328 -41.97 -38.23 -37.40
N LEU A 329 -41.64 -36.94 -37.57
CA LEU A 329 -41.16 -36.04 -36.51
C LEU A 329 -42.27 -35.67 -35.51
N ALA A 330 -43.52 -35.57 -35.98
CA ALA A 330 -44.67 -35.21 -35.16
C ALA A 330 -45.22 -36.35 -34.27
N ALA A 331 -44.73 -37.58 -34.47
CA ALA A 331 -45.16 -38.77 -33.75
C ALA A 331 -45.10 -38.61 -32.22
N ALA A 332 -46.03 -39.26 -31.52
CA ALA A 332 -46.07 -39.33 -30.06
C ALA A 332 -45.37 -40.60 -29.53
N PRO A 333 -44.74 -40.55 -28.33
CA PRO A 333 -44.23 -41.75 -27.68
C PRO A 333 -45.36 -42.72 -27.32
N ARG A 334 -45.03 -44.01 -27.22
CA ARG A 334 -45.99 -45.10 -26.91
C ARG A 334 -45.83 -45.69 -25.50
N GLU A 335 -44.96 -45.10 -24.67
CA GLU A 335 -44.56 -45.66 -23.37
C GLU A 335 -44.69 -44.64 -22.24
N ASP A 336 -45.26 -45.06 -21.11
CA ASP A 336 -45.37 -44.27 -19.88
C ASP A 336 -44.01 -43.73 -19.42
N GLY A 337 -43.94 -42.43 -19.16
CA GLY A 337 -42.71 -41.77 -18.71
C GLY A 337 -41.89 -41.13 -19.83
N LEU A 338 -42.33 -41.24 -21.08
CA LEU A 338 -41.81 -40.46 -22.20
C LEU A 338 -42.82 -39.37 -22.60
N THR A 339 -42.36 -38.16 -22.85
CA THR A 339 -43.15 -37.07 -23.46
C THR A 339 -42.52 -36.67 -24.79
N ARG A 340 -43.33 -36.18 -25.75
CA ARG A 340 -42.77 -35.59 -26.97
C ARG A 340 -41.98 -34.34 -26.59
N ALA A 341 -40.74 -34.24 -27.07
CA ALA A 341 -39.90 -33.06 -26.89
C ALA A 341 -40.52 -31.81 -27.55
N PRO A 342 -40.28 -30.60 -27.00
CA PRO A 342 -40.53 -29.35 -27.69
C PRO A 342 -39.99 -29.31 -29.13
N ALA A 343 -40.56 -28.45 -29.97
CA ALA A 343 -39.95 -28.14 -31.26
C ALA A 343 -38.66 -27.34 -31.03
N GLY A 344 -37.53 -27.91 -31.43
CA GLY A 344 -36.25 -27.22 -31.47
C GLY A 344 -36.11 -26.37 -32.73
N ASP A 345 -35.00 -25.62 -32.82
CA ASP A 345 -34.71 -24.75 -33.96
C ASP A 345 -34.61 -25.54 -35.28
N ASP A 346 -34.23 -26.83 -35.23
CA ASP A 346 -34.19 -27.72 -36.40
C ASP A 346 -35.59 -28.01 -36.97
N ILE A 347 -36.59 -28.18 -36.11
CA ILE A 347 -38.00 -28.34 -36.51
C ILE A 347 -38.58 -26.99 -36.97
N HIS A 348 -38.29 -25.88 -36.27
CA HIS A 348 -38.74 -24.56 -36.72
C HIS A 348 -38.16 -24.17 -38.08
N ALA A 349 -36.88 -24.45 -38.32
CA ALA A 349 -36.23 -24.24 -39.61
C ALA A 349 -36.87 -25.10 -40.71
N LEU A 350 -37.16 -26.38 -40.43
CA LEU A 350 -37.87 -27.26 -41.36
C LEU A 350 -39.28 -26.77 -41.67
N GLU A 351 -40.06 -26.33 -40.67
CA GLU A 351 -41.44 -25.89 -40.88
C GLU A 351 -41.53 -24.54 -41.61
N ALA A 352 -40.58 -23.63 -41.39
CA ALA A 352 -40.48 -22.38 -42.14
C ALA A 352 -39.99 -22.63 -43.58
N ALA A 353 -38.93 -23.42 -43.77
CA ALA A 353 -38.42 -23.77 -45.10
C ALA A 353 -39.44 -24.59 -45.92
N ALA A 354 -40.27 -25.41 -45.28
CA ALA A 354 -41.38 -26.13 -45.90
C ALA A 354 -42.54 -25.24 -46.37
N CYS A 355 -42.58 -23.96 -45.95
CA CYS A 355 -43.55 -22.97 -46.43
C CYS A 355 -43.03 -22.15 -47.63
N ASP A 356 -41.72 -22.23 -47.94
CA ASP A 356 -41.12 -21.56 -49.09
C ASP A 356 -41.38 -22.38 -50.38
N PRO A 357 -42.03 -21.80 -51.42
CA PRO A 357 -42.30 -22.52 -52.67
C PRO A 357 -41.05 -22.99 -53.42
N GLU A 358 -39.94 -22.24 -53.40
CA GLU A 358 -38.72 -22.60 -54.11
C GLU A 358 -38.05 -23.81 -53.44
N ILE A 359 -38.02 -23.83 -52.09
CA ILE A 359 -37.50 -24.95 -51.32
C ILE A 359 -38.42 -26.18 -51.45
N ALA A 360 -39.74 -26.00 -51.35
CA ALA A 360 -40.70 -27.10 -51.48
C ALA A 360 -40.68 -27.77 -52.87
N ASP A 361 -40.40 -27.02 -53.93
CA ASP A 361 -40.25 -27.56 -55.28
C ASP A 361 -38.92 -28.29 -55.51
N ILE A 362 -37.85 -27.90 -54.80
CA ILE A 362 -36.57 -28.61 -54.79
C ILE A 362 -36.65 -29.88 -53.90
N ALA A 363 -37.39 -29.84 -52.79
CA ALA A 363 -37.48 -30.90 -51.77
C ALA A 363 -38.37 -32.10 -52.17
N ARG A 364 -38.17 -32.63 -53.38
CA ARG A 364 -38.96 -33.72 -53.96
C ARG A 364 -38.17 -35.03 -54.00
N GLY A 365 -38.65 -36.04 -53.26
CA GLY A 365 -38.05 -37.38 -53.18
C GLY A 365 -36.99 -37.55 -52.08
N HIS A 366 -36.67 -38.81 -51.75
CA HIS A 366 -35.94 -39.20 -50.54
C HIS A 366 -34.69 -38.35 -50.25
N HIS A 367 -33.72 -38.35 -51.17
CA HIS A 367 -32.44 -37.66 -50.97
C HIS A 367 -32.59 -36.15 -50.82
N ALA A 368 -33.55 -35.53 -51.51
CA ALA A 368 -33.80 -34.09 -51.41
C ALA A 368 -34.41 -33.69 -50.06
N VAL A 369 -35.32 -34.50 -49.52
CA VAL A 369 -35.97 -34.30 -48.22
C VAL A 369 -35.01 -34.63 -47.06
N GLU A 370 -34.24 -35.70 -47.20
CA GLU A 370 -33.14 -36.08 -46.29
C GLU A 370 -32.07 -34.99 -46.23
N ARG A 371 -31.66 -34.44 -47.38
CA ARG A 371 -30.72 -33.32 -47.45
C ARG A 371 -31.27 -32.04 -46.83
N LEU A 372 -32.56 -31.74 -47.01
CA LEU A 372 -33.19 -30.58 -46.36
C LEU A 372 -33.11 -30.72 -44.84
N TRP A 373 -33.46 -31.90 -44.31
CA TRP A 373 -33.37 -32.18 -42.88
C TRP A 373 -31.94 -32.07 -42.32
N ASP A 374 -30.94 -32.50 -43.10
CA ASP A 374 -29.52 -32.36 -42.75
C ASP A 374 -29.05 -30.89 -42.65
N VAL A 375 -29.64 -30.00 -43.46
CA VAL A 375 -29.36 -28.56 -43.43
C VAL A 375 -30.15 -27.85 -42.31
N CYS A 376 -31.41 -28.27 -42.04
CA CYS A 376 -32.18 -27.77 -40.90
C CYS A 376 -31.52 -28.10 -39.54
N GLN A 377 -30.67 -29.13 -39.46
CA GLN A 377 -29.88 -29.46 -38.27
C GLN A 377 -28.67 -28.53 -38.00
N VAL A 378 -28.43 -27.50 -38.82
CA VAL A 378 -27.33 -26.53 -38.58
C VAL A 378 -27.66 -25.67 -37.36
N PRO A 379 -26.88 -25.67 -36.25
CA PRO A 379 -27.28 -24.96 -35.04
C PRO A 379 -27.17 -23.43 -35.16
N ASP A 380 -28.17 -22.71 -34.67
CA ASP A 380 -28.07 -21.26 -34.46
C ASP A 380 -27.29 -20.93 -33.16
N TYR A 381 -25.97 -21.05 -33.23
CA TYR A 381 -25.09 -20.57 -32.17
C TYR A 381 -25.20 -19.05 -31.94
N ARG A 382 -25.70 -18.27 -32.91
CA ARG A 382 -25.78 -16.80 -32.87
C ARG A 382 -27.04 -16.29 -32.16
N LYS A 383 -28.10 -17.11 -32.05
CA LYS A 383 -29.42 -16.75 -31.52
C LYS A 383 -30.01 -15.50 -32.20
N ILE A 384 -29.99 -15.52 -33.53
CA ILE A 384 -30.54 -14.45 -34.38
C ILE A 384 -32.07 -14.55 -34.44
N ALA A 385 -32.71 -13.56 -35.08
CA ALA A 385 -34.13 -13.66 -35.39
C ALA A 385 -34.38 -14.91 -36.26
N PRO A 386 -35.36 -15.78 -35.96
CA PRO A 386 -35.52 -17.07 -36.65
C PRO A 386 -35.59 -16.98 -38.18
N ALA A 387 -36.17 -15.91 -38.72
CA ALA A 387 -36.21 -15.66 -40.17
C ALA A 387 -34.81 -15.62 -40.82
N ASN A 388 -33.83 -14.99 -40.16
CA ASN A 388 -32.46 -14.87 -40.65
C ASN A 388 -31.71 -16.23 -40.60
N HIS A 389 -32.09 -17.11 -39.66
CA HIS A 389 -31.56 -18.46 -39.61
C HIS A 389 -32.17 -19.33 -40.73
N VAL A 390 -33.47 -19.18 -40.98
CA VAL A 390 -34.17 -19.83 -42.11
C VAL A 390 -33.57 -19.40 -43.46
N GLU A 391 -33.23 -18.12 -43.64
CA GLU A 391 -32.56 -17.61 -44.84
C GLU A 391 -31.17 -18.27 -45.07
N LEU A 392 -30.40 -18.50 -44.00
CA LEU A 392 -29.14 -19.26 -44.07
C LEU A 392 -29.38 -20.73 -44.46
N VAL A 393 -30.34 -21.40 -43.83
CA VAL A 393 -30.74 -22.78 -44.13
C VAL A 393 -31.19 -22.92 -45.59
N ALA A 394 -32.03 -21.99 -46.07
CA ALA A 394 -32.48 -21.90 -47.46
C ALA A 394 -31.31 -21.73 -48.44
N THR A 395 -30.37 -20.83 -48.12
CA THR A 395 -29.18 -20.53 -48.93
C THR A 395 -28.24 -21.73 -49.03
N LEU A 396 -27.98 -22.42 -47.92
CA LEU A 396 -27.17 -23.64 -47.87
C LEU A 396 -27.82 -24.76 -48.67
N TYR A 397 -29.11 -25.03 -48.44
CA TYR A 397 -29.85 -26.08 -49.14
C TYR A 397 -29.89 -25.85 -50.65
N THR A 398 -30.19 -24.62 -51.07
CA THR A 398 -30.29 -24.24 -52.49
C THR A 398 -28.95 -24.38 -53.20
N GLN A 399 -27.83 -24.00 -52.59
CA GLN A 399 -26.50 -24.23 -53.15
C GLN A 399 -26.19 -25.74 -53.28
N LEU A 400 -26.40 -26.52 -52.22
CA LEU A 400 -26.14 -27.97 -52.22
C LEU A 400 -26.97 -28.70 -53.28
N MET A 401 -28.24 -28.32 -53.48
CA MET A 401 -29.11 -28.96 -54.47
C MET A 401 -28.86 -28.47 -55.91
N ARG A 402 -28.38 -27.23 -56.12
CA ARG A 402 -28.06 -26.70 -57.46
C ARG A 402 -26.67 -27.05 -57.96
N HIS A 403 -25.69 -27.16 -57.06
CA HIS A 403 -24.26 -27.29 -57.41
C HIS A 403 -23.60 -28.54 -56.81
N GLY A 404 -24.31 -29.33 -56.01
CA GLY A 404 -23.79 -30.50 -55.31
C GLY A 404 -22.91 -30.19 -54.09
N ARG A 405 -22.33 -28.98 -54.04
CA ARG A 405 -21.45 -28.45 -52.99
C ARG A 405 -21.68 -26.95 -52.81
N LEU A 406 -21.27 -26.40 -51.67
CA LEU A 406 -21.23 -24.97 -51.43
C LEU A 406 -20.11 -24.30 -52.26
N SER A 407 -20.31 -23.04 -52.66
CA SER A 407 -19.26 -22.25 -53.31
C SER A 407 -18.14 -21.91 -52.33
N GLU A 408 -16.88 -22.26 -52.68
CA GLU A 408 -15.73 -21.94 -51.83
C GLU A 408 -15.51 -20.44 -51.70
N ASP A 409 -15.71 -19.64 -52.76
CA ASP A 409 -15.62 -18.17 -52.71
C ASP A 409 -16.72 -17.53 -51.85
N TRP A 410 -17.86 -18.19 -51.68
CA TRP A 410 -18.91 -17.75 -50.75
C TRP A 410 -18.55 -18.13 -49.31
N PHE A 411 -18.17 -19.39 -49.07
CA PHE A 411 -17.77 -19.88 -47.76
C PHE A 411 -16.54 -19.12 -47.21
N ALA A 412 -15.54 -18.86 -48.06
CA ALA A 412 -14.35 -18.08 -47.74
C ALA A 412 -14.68 -16.67 -47.23
N ARG A 413 -15.65 -15.98 -47.85
CA ARG A 413 -16.09 -14.64 -47.40
C ARG A 413 -16.77 -14.70 -46.04
N GLN A 414 -17.64 -15.68 -45.81
CA GLN A 414 -18.32 -15.85 -44.53
C GLN A 414 -17.35 -16.19 -43.38
N VAL A 415 -16.29 -16.95 -43.65
CA VAL A 415 -15.19 -17.19 -42.69
C VAL A 415 -14.34 -15.93 -42.49
N ALA A 416 -14.02 -15.18 -43.55
CA ALA A 416 -13.24 -13.94 -43.47
C ALA A 416 -13.97 -12.80 -42.72
N GLU A 417 -15.30 -12.73 -42.79
CA GLU A 417 -16.11 -11.82 -41.96
C GLU A 417 -15.99 -12.13 -40.45
N CYS A 418 -15.67 -13.38 -40.09
CA CYS A 418 -15.44 -13.81 -38.72
C CYS A 418 -13.98 -13.62 -38.25
N ASP A 419 -12.99 -13.67 -39.15
CA ASP A 419 -11.56 -13.70 -38.81
C ASP A 419 -11.00 -12.31 -38.44
N ARG A 420 -11.48 -11.78 -37.31
CA ARG A 420 -11.14 -10.47 -36.77
C ARG A 420 -11.06 -10.50 -35.25
N SER A 421 -9.89 -10.22 -34.69
CA SER A 421 -9.62 -10.18 -33.24
C SER A 421 -9.80 -8.79 -32.59
N ASP A 422 -10.20 -7.77 -33.36
CA ASP A 422 -10.50 -6.42 -32.86
C ASP A 422 -11.89 -6.34 -32.20
N GLY A 423 -12.05 -5.45 -31.21
CA GLY A 423 -13.34 -5.18 -30.55
C GLY A 423 -13.34 -5.48 -29.05
N ASP A 424 -14.53 -5.62 -28.50
CA ASP A 424 -14.79 -5.95 -27.10
C ASP A 424 -15.16 -7.43 -26.90
N ILE A 425 -15.44 -7.79 -25.64
CA ILE A 425 -15.77 -9.15 -25.21
C ILE A 425 -17.01 -9.70 -25.94
N ASP A 426 -18.03 -8.87 -26.10
CA ASP A 426 -19.32 -9.30 -26.65
C ASP A 426 -19.25 -9.35 -28.20
N THR A 427 -18.49 -8.45 -28.84
CA THR A 427 -18.11 -8.55 -30.26
C THR A 427 -17.37 -9.86 -30.56
N LEU A 428 -16.35 -10.20 -29.77
CA LEU A 428 -15.58 -11.44 -29.94
C LEU A 428 -16.44 -12.68 -29.67
N SER A 429 -17.27 -12.66 -28.62
CA SER A 429 -18.22 -13.75 -28.34
C SER A 429 -19.20 -13.99 -29.49
N ASN A 430 -19.68 -12.93 -30.14
CA ASN A 430 -20.56 -13.02 -31.31
C ASN A 430 -19.83 -13.54 -32.57
N ARG A 431 -18.55 -13.19 -32.78
CA ARG A 431 -17.74 -13.78 -33.86
C ARG A 431 -17.41 -15.25 -33.60
N ILE A 432 -17.15 -15.65 -32.35
CA ILE A 432 -17.01 -17.06 -31.95
C ILE A 432 -18.31 -17.83 -32.21
N ALA A 433 -19.46 -17.27 -31.86
CA ALA A 433 -20.76 -17.85 -32.19
C ALA A 433 -20.95 -18.01 -33.71
N HIS A 434 -20.54 -17.02 -34.52
CA HIS A 434 -20.67 -17.09 -35.98
C HIS A 434 -19.74 -18.12 -36.62
N ILE A 435 -18.45 -18.17 -36.27
CA ILE A 435 -17.52 -19.14 -36.86
C ILE A 435 -17.93 -20.58 -36.58
N ARG A 436 -18.56 -20.87 -35.42
CA ARG A 436 -19.03 -22.22 -35.06
C ARG A 436 -20.08 -22.78 -36.00
N THR A 437 -20.99 -21.95 -36.51
CA THR A 437 -21.92 -22.36 -37.55
C THR A 437 -21.15 -22.81 -38.80
N TRP A 438 -20.08 -22.12 -39.17
CA TRP A 438 -19.21 -22.49 -40.29
C TRP A 438 -18.31 -23.70 -39.99
N THR A 439 -17.81 -23.88 -38.77
CA THR A 439 -17.11 -25.11 -38.33
C THR A 439 -18.02 -26.34 -38.43
N PHE A 440 -19.28 -26.21 -38.00
CA PHE A 440 -20.28 -27.29 -38.12
C PHE A 440 -20.56 -27.63 -39.59
N VAL A 441 -20.68 -26.61 -40.45
CA VAL A 441 -20.80 -26.81 -41.91
C VAL A 441 -19.54 -27.49 -42.49
N ALA A 442 -18.34 -27.09 -42.07
CA ALA A 442 -17.09 -27.69 -42.54
C ALA A 442 -16.94 -29.17 -42.11
N ASN A 443 -17.53 -29.57 -40.99
CA ASN A 443 -17.58 -30.96 -40.53
C ASN A 443 -18.55 -31.87 -41.31
N ARG A 444 -19.37 -31.33 -42.23
CA ARG A 444 -20.22 -32.14 -43.10
C ARG A 444 -19.39 -32.71 -44.27
N PRO A 445 -19.36 -34.04 -44.45
CA PRO A 445 -18.31 -34.71 -45.24
C PRO A 445 -18.40 -34.51 -46.75
N ASP A 446 -19.56 -34.07 -47.27
CA ASP A 446 -19.86 -33.95 -48.69
C ASP A 446 -20.31 -32.55 -49.14
N TRP A 447 -20.35 -31.56 -48.23
CA TRP A 447 -20.86 -30.21 -48.53
C TRP A 447 -19.82 -29.27 -49.15
N LEU A 448 -18.52 -29.51 -48.91
CA LEU A 448 -17.39 -28.71 -49.42
C LEU A 448 -16.50 -29.55 -50.35
N ALA A 449 -15.61 -28.89 -51.11
CA ALA A 449 -14.66 -29.57 -51.99
C ALA A 449 -13.47 -30.16 -51.21
N ASP A 450 -12.91 -29.38 -50.27
CA ASP A 450 -11.94 -29.82 -49.27
C ASP A 450 -12.47 -29.59 -47.84
N PRO A 451 -13.25 -30.54 -47.27
CA PRO A 451 -13.72 -30.41 -45.89
C PRO A 451 -12.58 -30.33 -44.86
N ALA A 452 -11.45 -31.00 -45.10
CA ALA A 452 -10.37 -31.09 -44.12
C ALA A 452 -9.61 -29.76 -43.98
N GLY A 453 -9.22 -29.14 -45.10
CA GLY A 453 -8.60 -27.81 -45.08
C GLY A 453 -9.55 -26.71 -44.58
N TRP A 454 -10.86 -26.83 -44.83
CA TRP A 454 -11.84 -25.89 -44.25
C TRP A 454 -12.09 -26.10 -42.75
N GLN A 455 -12.03 -27.33 -42.24
CA GLN A 455 -12.06 -27.62 -40.79
C GLN A 455 -10.85 -27.00 -40.08
N GLU A 456 -9.64 -27.22 -40.60
CA GLU A 456 -8.42 -26.63 -40.03
C GLU A 456 -8.49 -25.09 -40.01
N ARG A 457 -8.89 -24.46 -41.12
CA ARG A 457 -9.06 -23.00 -41.22
C ARG A 457 -10.11 -22.47 -40.22
N THR A 458 -11.28 -23.10 -40.14
CA THR A 458 -12.36 -22.63 -39.24
C THR A 458 -12.00 -22.83 -37.75
N HIS A 459 -11.29 -23.89 -37.40
CA HIS A 459 -10.71 -24.05 -36.07
C HIS A 459 -9.62 -23.02 -35.76
N ALA A 460 -8.72 -22.74 -36.71
CA ALA A 460 -7.69 -21.71 -36.54
C ALA A 460 -8.28 -20.29 -36.38
N VAL A 461 -9.50 -20.05 -36.86
CA VAL A 461 -10.28 -18.83 -36.54
C VAL A 461 -10.95 -18.92 -35.16
N GLU A 462 -11.63 -20.02 -34.81
CA GLU A 462 -12.23 -20.18 -33.46
C GLU A 462 -11.16 -20.01 -32.36
N ASP A 463 -9.97 -20.60 -32.53
CA ASP A 463 -8.90 -20.53 -31.53
C ASP A 463 -8.29 -19.12 -31.41
N ARG A 464 -7.99 -18.43 -32.52
CA ARG A 464 -7.50 -17.04 -32.48
C ARG A 464 -8.51 -16.09 -31.83
N LEU A 465 -9.79 -16.25 -32.13
CA LEU A 465 -10.85 -15.47 -31.47
C LEU A 465 -10.99 -15.84 -29.98
N SER A 466 -10.84 -17.12 -29.64
CA SER A 466 -10.92 -17.62 -28.27
C SER A 466 -9.79 -17.12 -27.37
N ASP A 467 -8.58 -17.01 -27.91
CA ASP A 467 -7.42 -16.48 -27.19
C ASP A 467 -7.53 -14.96 -27.03
N ALA A 468 -7.91 -14.23 -28.10
CA ALA A 468 -8.21 -12.80 -27.99
C ALA A 468 -9.32 -12.52 -26.97
N LEU A 469 -10.38 -13.35 -26.92
CA LEU A 469 -11.43 -13.24 -25.90
C LEU A 469 -10.89 -13.55 -24.50
N HIS A 470 -10.01 -14.55 -24.34
CA HIS A 470 -9.36 -14.82 -23.06
C HIS A 470 -8.52 -13.63 -22.60
N GLU A 471 -7.71 -13.02 -23.47
CA GLU A 471 -6.91 -11.83 -23.14
C GLU A 471 -7.78 -10.65 -22.71
N ARG A 472 -8.88 -10.38 -23.43
CA ARG A 472 -9.83 -9.30 -23.10
C ARG A 472 -10.52 -9.55 -21.75
N LEU A 473 -10.93 -10.80 -21.46
CA LEU A 473 -11.47 -11.18 -20.16
C LEU A 473 -10.44 -11.00 -19.04
N THR A 474 -9.22 -11.51 -19.23
CA THR A 474 -8.14 -11.42 -18.25
C THR A 474 -7.74 -9.97 -17.98
N HIS A 475 -7.58 -9.13 -19.00
CA HIS A 475 -7.28 -7.70 -18.84
C HIS A 475 -8.42 -6.92 -18.15
N ARG A 476 -9.69 -7.32 -18.37
CA ARG A 476 -10.85 -6.67 -17.74
C ARG A 476 -11.09 -7.14 -16.30
N PHE A 477 -10.81 -8.40 -15.97
CA PHE A 477 -11.24 -9.02 -14.70
C PHE A 477 -10.09 -9.47 -13.78
N VAL A 478 -8.83 -9.35 -14.20
CA VAL A 478 -7.64 -9.64 -13.40
C VAL A 478 -6.67 -8.45 -13.42
N ASP A 479 -6.31 -7.91 -12.25
CA ASP A 479 -5.12 -7.06 -12.13
C ASP A 479 -3.88 -7.96 -11.99
N ARG A 480 -3.07 -8.02 -13.06
CA ARG A 480 -1.82 -8.78 -13.11
C ARG A 480 -0.80 -8.34 -12.05
N ARG A 481 -0.79 -7.07 -11.61
CA ARG A 481 0.11 -6.61 -10.55
C ARG A 481 -0.31 -7.19 -9.20
N THR A 482 -1.59 -7.06 -8.85
CA THR A 482 -2.12 -7.62 -7.60
C THR A 482 -2.08 -9.15 -7.57
N SER A 483 -2.34 -9.86 -8.68
CA SER A 483 -2.29 -11.33 -8.68
C SER A 483 -0.87 -11.88 -8.49
N VAL A 484 0.14 -11.28 -9.15
CA VAL A 484 1.55 -11.66 -8.97
C VAL A 484 2.04 -11.34 -7.56
N LEU A 485 1.73 -10.15 -7.01
CA LEU A 485 2.08 -9.83 -5.62
C LEU A 485 1.37 -10.75 -4.62
N ALA A 486 0.08 -11.06 -4.82
CA ALA A 486 -0.65 -12.02 -4.00
C ALA A 486 -0.14 -13.46 -4.15
N ARG A 487 0.65 -13.76 -5.20
CA ARG A 487 1.35 -15.04 -5.40
C ARG A 487 2.73 -15.05 -4.71
N SER A 488 3.58 -14.04 -4.91
CA SER A 488 4.88 -13.94 -4.20
C SER A 488 4.67 -13.95 -2.67
N LEU A 489 3.67 -13.21 -2.16
CA LEU A 489 3.23 -13.23 -0.74
C LEU A 489 2.73 -14.60 -0.22
N ARG A 490 2.56 -15.60 -1.09
CA ARG A 490 2.21 -16.99 -0.73
C ARG A 490 3.39 -17.95 -0.89
N GLU A 491 4.24 -17.75 -1.88
CA GLU A 491 5.37 -18.62 -2.21
C GLU A 491 6.61 -18.29 -1.35
N ASN A 492 6.91 -17.00 -1.15
CA ASN A 492 8.07 -16.54 -0.36
C ASN A 492 7.65 -16.04 1.03
N ALA A 493 7.71 -16.92 2.04
CA ALA A 493 7.46 -16.55 3.44
C ALA A 493 8.53 -15.60 4.03
N THR A 494 9.72 -15.61 3.44
CA THR A 494 10.83 -14.68 3.67
C THR A 494 11.10 -13.93 2.37
N MET A 495 10.50 -12.75 2.21
CA MET A 495 10.92 -11.81 1.15
C MET A 495 12.20 -11.12 1.60
N GLU A 496 13.25 -11.22 0.80
CA GLU A 496 14.45 -10.42 0.96
C GLU A 496 14.17 -8.99 0.47
N ALA A 497 14.75 -8.01 1.16
CA ALA A 497 14.53 -6.59 0.90
C ALA A 497 15.89 -5.94 0.58
N ASP A 498 16.12 -5.66 -0.70
CA ASP A 498 17.34 -5.01 -1.15
C ASP A 498 17.30 -3.51 -0.82
N ILE A 499 18.36 -3.03 -0.19
CA ILE A 499 18.50 -1.65 0.28
C ILE A 499 19.68 -1.03 -0.46
N ASP A 500 19.41 -0.01 -1.27
CA ASP A 500 20.46 0.71 -1.98
C ASP A 500 21.30 1.56 -1.02
N THR A 501 22.50 1.90 -1.47
CA THR A 501 23.42 2.90 -0.90
C THR A 501 22.75 4.23 -0.54
N GLY A 502 21.75 4.68 -1.30
CA GLY A 502 20.94 5.87 -0.99
C GLY A 502 19.99 5.73 0.20
N GLY A 503 19.78 4.50 0.71
CA GLY A 503 18.85 4.16 1.78
C GLY A 503 17.44 3.75 1.31
N ASP A 504 17.19 3.73 0.00
CA ASP A 504 15.91 3.32 -0.56
C ASP A 504 15.75 1.78 -0.53
N VAL A 505 14.55 1.33 -0.15
CA VAL A 505 14.22 -0.08 0.10
C VAL A 505 13.35 -0.60 -1.01
N THR A 506 13.81 -1.66 -1.66
CA THR A 506 13.08 -2.42 -2.66
C THR A 506 12.78 -3.84 -2.18
N VAL A 507 11.68 -4.41 -2.66
CA VAL A 507 11.31 -5.81 -2.45
C VAL A 507 10.86 -6.37 -3.79
N GLU A 508 11.48 -7.46 -4.26
CA GLU A 508 11.15 -8.09 -5.55
C GLU A 508 11.10 -7.06 -6.71
N GLY A 509 12.08 -6.14 -6.74
CA GLY A 509 12.19 -5.05 -7.73
C GLY A 509 11.23 -3.86 -7.57
N HIS A 510 10.40 -3.82 -6.52
CA HIS A 510 9.45 -2.74 -6.27
C HIS A 510 9.91 -1.86 -5.09
N HIS A 511 9.95 -0.54 -5.26
CA HIS A 511 10.24 0.41 -4.17
C HIS A 511 9.09 0.43 -3.14
N VAL A 512 9.43 0.45 -1.85
CA VAL A 512 8.47 0.36 -0.73
C VAL A 512 8.60 1.55 0.24
N GLY A 513 9.70 2.31 0.15
CA GLY A 513 10.04 3.40 1.06
C GLY A 513 11.54 3.50 1.33
N ARG A 514 11.92 4.23 2.37
CA ARG A 514 13.29 4.65 2.69
C ARG A 514 13.69 4.31 4.13
N LEU A 515 14.94 3.92 4.34
CA LEU A 515 15.50 3.48 5.63
C LEU A 515 16.58 4.45 6.14
N ASP A 516 16.14 5.58 6.69
CA ASP A 516 17.02 6.60 7.27
C ASP A 516 17.45 6.19 8.69
N GLY A 517 18.75 5.90 8.87
CA GLY A 517 19.32 5.51 10.17
C GLY A 517 18.74 4.19 10.68
N LEU A 518 17.93 4.26 11.74
CA LEU A 518 17.24 3.14 12.39
C LEU A 518 15.70 3.16 12.19
N ARG A 519 15.19 3.97 11.26
CA ARG A 519 13.76 4.16 11.02
C ARG A 519 13.38 3.91 9.57
N PHE A 520 12.31 3.13 9.34
CA PHE A 520 11.73 2.95 8.02
C PHE A 520 10.55 3.92 7.79
N THR A 521 10.61 4.64 6.68
CA THR A 521 9.56 5.56 6.21
C THR A 521 8.97 4.98 4.92
N PRO A 522 7.75 4.42 4.91
CA PRO A 522 7.10 3.94 3.69
C PRO A 522 6.72 5.12 2.78
N ASP A 523 6.69 4.86 1.48
CA ASP A 523 6.35 5.88 0.48
C ASP A 523 4.87 6.34 0.60
N PRO A 524 4.57 7.65 0.60
CA PRO A 524 3.20 8.17 0.69
C PRO A 524 2.37 8.03 -0.60
N GLU A 525 2.95 7.85 -1.79
CA GLU A 525 2.21 7.63 -3.04
C GLU A 525 1.68 6.18 -3.17
N ALA A 526 2.08 5.30 -2.25
CA ALA A 526 1.74 3.87 -2.22
C ALA A 526 0.29 3.58 -1.78
N ASP A 527 -0.71 4.29 -2.32
CA ASP A 527 -2.09 4.24 -1.81
C ASP A 527 -2.89 3.03 -2.32
N GLY A 528 -2.55 1.86 -1.75
CA GLY A 528 -3.26 0.61 -1.97
C GLY A 528 -3.31 -0.27 -0.71
N ASN A 529 -4.44 -0.94 -0.49
CA ASN A 529 -4.61 -1.86 0.66
C ASN A 529 -3.62 -3.04 0.64
N HIS A 530 -3.07 -3.39 -0.53
CA HIS A 530 -2.02 -4.40 -0.66
C HIS A 530 -0.61 -3.84 -0.45
N LEU A 531 -0.33 -2.58 -0.83
CA LEU A 531 0.94 -1.93 -0.49
C LEU A 531 1.11 -1.79 1.02
N LYS A 532 0.02 -1.49 1.76
CA LYS A 532 0.00 -1.52 3.23
C LYS A 532 0.34 -2.91 3.82
N ALA A 533 0.06 -4.00 3.11
CA ALA A 533 0.48 -5.35 3.50
C ALA A 533 1.96 -5.63 3.14
N ILE A 534 2.43 -5.13 2.00
CA ILE A 534 3.83 -5.23 1.55
C ILE A 534 4.75 -4.45 2.50
N SER A 535 4.43 -3.20 2.84
CA SER A 535 5.20 -2.42 3.84
C SER A 535 5.20 -3.09 5.23
N ALA A 536 4.12 -3.77 5.61
CA ALA A 536 4.05 -4.52 6.87
C ALA A 536 4.88 -5.82 6.84
N ALA A 537 5.09 -6.43 5.67
CA ALA A 537 5.98 -7.58 5.49
C ALA A 537 7.45 -7.14 5.36
N ALA A 538 7.73 -6.08 4.60
CA ALA A 538 9.04 -5.45 4.50
C ALA A 538 9.60 -5.07 5.89
N ARG A 539 8.78 -4.44 6.75
CA ARG A 539 9.14 -4.17 8.16
C ARG A 539 9.58 -5.40 8.95
N ARG A 540 9.07 -6.61 8.65
CA ARG A 540 9.52 -7.84 9.32
C ARG A 540 10.86 -8.33 8.77
N SER A 541 11.11 -8.19 7.47
CA SER A 541 12.38 -8.54 6.84
C SER A 541 13.50 -7.59 7.29
N LEU A 542 13.23 -6.28 7.30
CA LEU A 542 14.13 -5.21 7.73
C LEU A 542 14.62 -5.31 9.18
N ALA A 543 14.00 -6.13 10.03
CA ALA A 543 14.41 -6.31 11.43
C ALA A 543 15.87 -6.78 11.57
N GLY A 544 16.37 -7.61 10.65
CA GLY A 544 17.75 -8.10 10.66
C GLY A 544 18.79 -6.99 10.41
N GLU A 545 18.59 -6.18 9.36
CA GLU A 545 19.48 -5.04 9.07
C GLU A 545 19.30 -3.90 10.07
N LEU A 546 18.10 -3.69 10.65
CA LEU A 546 17.92 -2.77 11.78
C LEU A 546 18.76 -3.18 13.00
N GLN A 547 18.79 -4.48 13.35
CA GLN A 547 19.70 -4.99 14.37
C GLN A 547 21.16 -4.77 14.00
N ALA A 548 21.55 -5.12 12.76
CA ALA A 548 22.94 -4.95 12.31
C ALA A 548 23.37 -3.48 12.32
N ARG A 549 22.51 -2.53 11.94
CA ARG A 549 22.75 -1.08 12.05
C ARG A 549 22.90 -0.63 13.51
N ALA A 550 22.05 -1.12 14.42
CA ALA A 550 22.14 -0.80 15.84
C ALA A 550 23.46 -1.32 16.47
N GLU A 551 23.89 -2.52 16.10
CA GLU A 551 25.18 -3.08 16.52
C GLU A 551 26.38 -2.34 15.92
N ARG A 552 26.29 -1.85 14.67
CA ARG A 552 27.32 -0.99 14.06
C ARG A 552 27.41 0.34 14.81
N LEU A 553 26.28 1.02 15.07
CA LEU A 553 26.22 2.24 15.88
C LEU A 553 26.83 2.03 17.28
N ALA A 554 26.55 0.90 17.94
CA ALA A 554 27.07 0.61 19.28
C ALA A 554 28.60 0.40 19.35
N ARG A 555 29.25 0.06 18.22
CA ARG A 555 30.70 -0.21 18.10
C ARG A 555 31.49 0.93 17.44
N ASP A 556 30.84 1.76 16.63
CA ASP A 556 31.47 2.87 15.89
C ASP A 556 32.16 3.91 16.79
N ALA A 557 33.16 4.61 16.25
CA ALA A 557 33.94 5.65 16.93
C ALA A 557 33.14 6.93 17.24
N ASP A 558 33.65 7.78 18.14
CA ASP A 558 32.97 9.02 18.56
C ASP A 558 32.82 10.05 17.44
N GLU A 559 33.69 10.00 16.42
CA GLU A 559 33.81 11.00 15.35
C GLU A 559 32.66 10.94 14.33
N VAL A 560 32.05 9.77 14.13
CA VAL A 560 30.91 9.59 13.22
C VAL A 560 29.55 9.93 13.87
N ILE A 561 29.55 10.33 15.14
CA ILE A 561 28.38 10.77 15.90
C ILE A 561 28.48 12.29 16.10
N SER A 562 27.42 13.02 15.76
CA SER A 562 27.29 14.45 16.05
C SER A 562 25.90 14.80 16.60
N LEU A 563 25.77 15.99 17.19
CA LEU A 563 24.55 16.48 17.82
C LEU A 563 24.18 17.84 17.21
N THR A 564 22.98 17.96 16.66
CA THR A 564 22.46 19.24 16.12
C THR A 564 22.03 20.20 17.24
N LEU A 565 21.76 21.46 16.90
CA LEU A 565 21.26 22.44 17.87
C LEU A 565 19.87 22.06 18.42
N ASP A 566 18.99 21.51 17.56
CA ASP A 566 17.72 20.84 17.90
C ASP A 566 17.86 19.60 18.83
N GLY A 567 19.09 19.16 19.11
CA GLY A 567 19.35 17.98 19.95
C GLY A 567 19.12 16.65 19.24
N THR A 568 19.11 16.60 17.91
CA THR A 568 19.08 15.34 17.15
C THR A 568 20.48 14.75 17.08
N PHE A 569 20.63 13.48 17.47
CA PHE A 569 21.86 12.70 17.26
C PHE A 569 21.91 12.20 15.82
N MET A 570 22.99 12.55 15.13
CA MET A 570 23.26 12.17 13.74
C MET A 570 24.43 11.17 13.72
N TRP A 571 24.24 10.04 13.04
CA TRP A 571 25.25 9.00 12.84
C TRP A 571 25.49 8.83 11.34
N ARG A 572 26.72 9.05 10.87
CA ARG A 572 27.09 8.98 9.44
C ARG A 572 26.16 9.81 8.51
N GLY A 573 25.60 10.90 9.02
CA GLY A 573 24.65 11.78 8.30
C GLY A 573 23.16 11.46 8.50
N ALA A 574 22.79 10.32 9.09
CA ALA A 574 21.40 9.93 9.33
C ALA A 574 20.96 10.18 10.80
N PRO A 575 19.69 10.57 11.06
CA PRO A 575 19.20 10.76 12.43
C PRO A 575 18.96 9.42 13.14
N VAL A 576 19.48 9.27 14.35
CA VAL A 576 19.37 8.02 15.16
C VAL A 576 18.84 8.22 16.58
N GLY A 577 18.78 9.46 17.09
CA GLY A 577 18.29 9.75 18.44
C GLY A 577 17.91 11.20 18.64
N ARG A 578 17.27 11.50 19.77
CA ARG A 578 16.98 12.87 20.25
C ARG A 578 17.34 13.02 21.72
N LEU A 579 17.86 14.19 22.07
CA LEU A 579 18.15 14.60 23.43
C LEU A 579 16.88 15.12 24.12
N GLU A 580 16.61 14.63 25.32
CA GLU A 580 15.42 14.96 26.11
C GLU A 580 15.78 15.48 27.51
N LYS A 581 14.80 16.14 28.15
CA LYS A 581 14.95 16.68 29.51
C LYS A 581 15.23 15.55 30.50
N GLY A 582 16.36 15.67 31.21
CA GLY A 582 16.71 14.79 32.33
C GLY A 582 16.20 15.30 33.67
N ASP A 583 16.37 14.46 34.70
CA ASP A 583 16.05 14.82 36.08
C ASP A 583 17.12 15.77 36.68
N VAL A 584 18.35 15.73 36.14
CA VAL A 584 19.48 16.58 36.51
C VAL A 584 20.01 17.30 35.27
N LEU A 585 20.32 18.60 35.38
CA LEU A 585 20.74 19.47 34.27
C LEU A 585 22.00 18.97 33.50
N LEU A 586 22.87 18.20 34.14
CA LEU A 586 24.08 17.63 33.53
C LEU A 586 23.94 16.14 33.16
N ALA A 587 22.73 15.57 33.30
CA ALA A 587 22.39 14.20 32.89
C ALA A 587 21.06 14.19 32.11
N PRO A 588 21.05 14.72 30.87
CA PRO A 588 19.87 14.66 30.00
C PRO A 588 19.52 13.22 29.63
N ARG A 589 18.25 12.98 29.29
CA ARG A 589 17.79 11.68 28.77
C ARG A 589 18.00 11.61 27.26
N ILE A 590 18.05 10.40 26.70
CA ILE A 590 18.20 10.17 25.26
C ILE A 590 17.11 9.21 24.79
N ALA A 591 16.35 9.64 23.78
CA ALA A 591 15.37 8.82 23.09
C ALA A 591 15.95 8.31 21.77
N LEU A 592 16.06 6.99 21.60
CA LEU A 592 16.51 6.38 20.34
C LEU A 592 15.39 6.45 19.28
N LEU A 593 15.70 6.97 18.09
CA LEU A 593 14.77 7.10 16.97
C LEU A 593 14.80 5.82 16.11
N ALA A 594 14.17 4.76 16.62
CA ALA A 594 14.11 3.45 15.97
C ALA A 594 12.68 2.90 15.87
N ASP A 595 12.40 2.14 14.81
CA ASP A 595 11.10 1.47 14.56
C ASP A 595 10.79 0.39 15.64
N GLU A 596 9.54 -0.06 15.73
CA GLU A 596 9.07 -0.99 16.77
C GLU A 596 9.72 -2.38 16.67
N GLN A 597 10.26 -2.75 15.50
CA GLN A 597 10.92 -4.04 15.30
C GLN A 597 12.30 -4.13 15.98
N LEU A 598 12.94 -2.99 16.30
CA LEU A 598 14.23 -2.97 17.00
C LEU A 598 13.99 -2.99 18.53
N ALA A 599 14.03 -4.19 19.12
CA ALA A 599 13.77 -4.41 20.55
C ALA A 599 14.88 -5.21 21.24
N GLY A 600 14.98 -5.06 22.57
CA GLY A 600 15.97 -5.75 23.40
C GLY A 600 17.40 -5.24 23.21
N ALA A 601 18.38 -6.06 23.59
CA ALA A 601 19.78 -5.65 23.76
C ALA A 601 20.42 -4.83 22.61
N PRO A 602 20.16 -5.05 21.31
CA PRO A 602 20.68 -4.19 20.25
C PRO A 602 20.18 -2.73 20.36
N ARG A 603 18.92 -2.53 20.76
CA ARG A 603 18.33 -1.21 21.01
C ARG A 603 18.98 -0.54 22.22
N ASP A 604 19.14 -1.29 23.30
CA ASP A 604 19.65 -0.79 24.58
C ASP A 604 21.14 -0.43 24.46
N ASN A 605 21.95 -1.29 23.84
CA ASN A 605 23.36 -1.02 23.53
C ASN A 605 23.56 0.25 22.67
N ALA A 606 22.66 0.52 21.72
CA ALA A 606 22.69 1.73 20.90
C ALA A 606 22.33 2.99 21.71
N ALA A 607 21.33 2.91 22.59
CA ALA A 607 20.99 3.99 23.51
C ALA A 607 22.12 4.28 24.51
N ASP A 608 22.72 3.26 25.11
CA ASP A 608 23.86 3.36 26.03
C ASP A 608 25.14 3.88 25.35
N ARG A 609 25.30 3.66 24.04
CA ARG A 609 26.40 4.25 23.25
C ARG A 609 26.23 5.77 23.11
N LEU A 610 25.02 6.24 22.77
CA LEU A 610 24.70 7.66 22.73
C LEU A 610 24.79 8.30 24.12
N GLY A 611 24.37 7.56 25.17
CA GLY A 611 24.48 7.95 26.57
C GLY A 611 25.92 8.24 27.00
N ARG A 612 26.84 7.29 26.72
CA ARG A 612 28.28 7.47 26.97
C ARG A 612 28.85 8.66 26.19
N TRP A 613 28.62 8.72 24.86
CA TRP A 613 29.09 9.83 24.03
C TRP A 613 28.63 11.21 24.56
N MET A 614 27.38 11.32 25.03
CA MET A 614 26.86 12.55 25.61
C MET A 614 27.48 12.86 26.97
N ALA A 615 27.68 11.86 27.84
CA ALA A 615 28.36 12.03 29.13
C ALA A 615 29.82 12.48 28.94
N ASP A 616 30.53 11.88 27.99
CA ASP A 616 31.90 12.25 27.62
C ASP A 616 31.97 13.64 27.01
N ARG A 617 30.99 14.01 26.16
CA ARG A 617 30.86 15.36 25.61
C ARG A 617 30.60 16.41 26.70
N ILE A 618 29.79 16.09 27.70
CA ILE A 618 29.57 16.93 28.89
C ILE A 618 30.86 17.02 29.72
N ALA A 619 31.59 15.93 29.93
CA ALA A 619 32.87 15.95 30.65
C ALA A 619 33.94 16.81 29.93
N GLN A 620 34.07 16.67 28.61
CA GLN A 620 35.00 17.46 27.79
C GLN A 620 34.69 18.97 27.78
N ARG A 621 33.41 19.36 27.78
CA ARG A 621 32.99 20.76 27.59
C ARG A 621 32.60 21.48 28.87
N LEU A 622 32.05 20.76 29.85
CA LEU A 622 31.60 21.28 31.15
C LEU A 622 32.37 20.68 32.33
N GLY A 623 33.46 19.94 32.09
CA GLY A 623 34.32 19.33 33.12
C GLY A 623 34.68 20.23 34.31
N PRO A 624 35.05 21.51 34.13
CA PRO A 624 35.30 22.42 35.26
C PRO A 624 34.08 22.68 36.15
N LEU A 625 32.85 22.59 35.61
CA LEU A 625 31.62 22.65 36.41
C LEU A 625 31.37 21.33 37.14
N LYS A 626 31.62 20.20 36.46
CA LYS A 626 31.48 18.86 37.02
C LYS A 626 32.43 18.66 38.21
N ALA A 627 33.71 19.00 38.07
CA ALA A 627 34.71 18.94 39.14
C ALA A 627 34.36 19.81 40.36
N LEU A 628 33.78 21.00 40.14
CA LEU A 628 33.27 21.87 41.21
C LEU A 628 32.06 21.26 41.95
N LEU A 629 31.27 20.42 41.28
CA LEU A 629 30.11 19.72 41.85
C LEU A 629 30.47 18.37 42.49
N GLU A 630 31.58 17.75 42.12
CA GLU A 630 32.05 16.45 42.63
C GLU A 630 33.10 16.58 43.76
N ASP A 631 33.60 17.78 44.09
CA ASP A 631 34.52 17.99 45.21
C ASP A 631 33.81 18.01 46.58
N ASP A 632 33.88 16.88 47.29
CA ASP A 632 33.39 16.72 48.67
C ASP A 632 34.20 17.50 49.73
N SER A 633 35.36 18.08 49.38
CA SER A 633 36.09 18.98 50.30
C SER A 633 35.45 20.36 50.45
N LEU A 634 34.44 20.68 49.62
CA LEU A 634 33.61 21.88 49.74
C LEU A 634 32.50 21.63 50.76
N ALA A 635 32.59 22.28 51.92
CA ALA A 635 31.57 22.22 52.97
C ALA A 635 30.74 23.53 53.05
N GLY A 636 29.62 23.48 53.80
CA GLY A 636 28.85 24.66 54.20
C GLY A 636 28.47 25.61 53.05
N MET A 637 28.76 26.90 53.22
CA MET A 637 28.43 27.94 52.23
C MET A 637 29.20 27.80 50.92
N ALA A 638 30.42 27.24 50.93
CA ALA A 638 31.16 26.95 49.70
C ALA A 638 30.41 25.91 48.85
N ARG A 639 29.86 24.87 49.49
CA ARG A 639 29.04 23.83 48.83
C ARG A 639 27.74 24.39 48.27
N GLY A 640 27.07 25.26 49.02
CA GLY A 640 25.84 25.94 48.57
C GLY A 640 26.05 26.79 47.32
N ILE A 641 27.13 27.58 47.27
CA ILE A 641 27.46 28.41 46.10
C ILE A 641 27.96 27.54 44.93
N ALA A 642 28.67 26.45 45.18
CA ALA A 642 29.03 25.48 44.14
C ALA A 642 27.77 24.84 43.50
N PHE A 643 26.77 24.47 44.30
CA PHE A 643 25.49 23.93 43.82
C PHE A 643 24.71 24.96 42.99
N GLN A 644 24.55 26.20 43.48
CA GLN A 644 23.89 27.28 42.72
C GLN A 644 24.64 27.64 41.42
N LEU A 645 25.98 27.53 41.40
CA LEU A 645 26.76 27.63 40.17
C LEU A 645 26.46 26.47 39.21
N GLY A 646 26.25 25.26 39.72
CA GLY A 646 25.78 24.11 38.94
C GLY A 646 24.45 24.36 38.24
N GLU A 647 23.43 24.75 38.99
CA GLU A 647 22.10 25.09 38.46
C GLU A 647 22.15 26.24 37.44
N ALA A 648 23.00 27.24 37.68
CA ALA A 648 23.23 28.37 36.78
C ALA A 648 24.28 28.09 35.68
N LEU A 649 24.62 26.81 35.44
CA LEU A 649 25.57 26.35 34.42
C LEU A 649 26.89 27.15 34.37
N GLY A 650 27.42 27.44 35.56
CA GLY A 650 28.70 28.11 35.81
C GLY A 650 28.67 29.63 35.77
N ILE A 651 27.50 30.28 35.78
CA ILE A 651 27.35 31.75 35.66
C ILE A 651 26.23 32.27 36.59
N LEU A 652 26.60 32.82 37.75
CA LEU A 652 25.66 33.27 38.79
C LEU A 652 25.71 34.79 39.00
N GLU A 653 24.55 35.47 38.99
CA GLU A 653 24.46 36.90 39.30
C GLU A 653 24.78 37.15 40.78
N ARG A 654 25.87 37.86 41.07
CA ARG A 654 26.35 38.14 42.44
C ARG A 654 25.33 38.92 43.28
N SER A 655 24.41 39.64 42.63
CA SER A 655 23.30 40.35 43.29
C SER A 655 22.21 39.43 43.87
N ARG A 656 22.16 38.14 43.49
CA ARG A 656 21.22 37.16 44.06
C ARG A 656 21.72 36.59 45.39
N ILE A 657 23.04 36.43 45.51
CA ILE A 657 23.73 35.82 46.66
C ILE A 657 24.63 36.83 47.39
N SER A 658 24.23 38.10 47.47
CA SER A 658 25.09 39.15 48.07
C SER A 658 25.50 38.85 49.50
N ASP A 659 24.62 38.17 50.24
CA ASP A 659 24.71 38.01 51.68
C ASP A 659 25.48 36.73 52.02
N GLU A 660 25.24 35.64 51.28
CA GLU A 660 26.10 34.44 51.26
C GLU A 660 27.54 34.80 50.87
N VAL A 661 27.73 35.59 49.81
CA VAL A 661 29.07 36.02 49.35
C VAL A 661 29.75 36.92 50.37
N ARG A 662 28.99 37.65 51.19
CA ARG A 662 29.50 38.43 52.32
C ARG A 662 29.88 37.55 53.51
N ALA A 663 29.12 36.49 53.77
CA ALA A 663 29.32 35.55 54.87
C ALA A 663 30.43 34.50 54.62
N LEU A 664 30.74 34.18 53.35
CA LEU A 664 31.88 33.34 52.96
C LEU A 664 33.17 33.71 53.69
N SER A 665 33.85 32.72 54.27
CA SER A 665 35.20 32.89 54.83
C SER A 665 36.23 33.14 53.72
N GLN A 666 37.45 33.49 54.11
CA GLN A 666 38.55 33.63 53.14
C GLN A 666 38.98 32.27 52.56
N ASP A 667 38.88 31.20 53.35
CA ASP A 667 39.28 29.84 52.96
C ASP A 667 38.25 29.21 52.02
N ASP A 668 36.94 29.42 52.25
CA ASP A 668 35.89 29.04 51.30
C ASP A 668 36.12 29.70 49.92
N ARG A 669 36.48 30.98 49.92
CA ARG A 669 36.82 31.74 48.70
C ARG A 669 38.15 31.29 48.09
N ALA A 670 39.06 30.70 48.86
CA ALA A 670 40.28 30.09 48.32
C ALA A 670 39.94 28.74 47.66
N ALA A 671 39.11 27.91 48.31
CA ALA A 671 38.64 26.64 47.76
C ALA A 671 37.88 26.81 46.44
N LEU A 672 36.90 27.72 46.37
CA LEU A 672 36.19 28.01 45.12
C LEU A 672 37.12 28.56 44.02
N ARG A 673 38.16 29.34 44.37
CA ARG A 673 39.17 29.80 43.40
C ARG A 673 40.09 28.68 42.90
N ARG A 674 40.37 27.62 43.68
CA ARG A 674 41.11 26.43 43.22
C ARG A 674 40.39 25.76 42.03
N HIS A 675 39.06 25.77 42.04
CA HIS A 675 38.20 25.34 40.92
C HIS A 675 38.02 26.37 39.80
N GLY A 676 38.83 27.44 39.77
CA GLY A 676 38.79 28.45 38.73
C GLY A 676 37.59 29.42 38.79
N VAL A 677 36.78 29.38 39.86
CA VAL A 677 35.67 30.33 40.04
C VAL A 677 36.20 31.74 40.27
N ARG A 678 35.80 32.69 39.41
CA ARG A 678 36.10 34.11 39.55
C ARG A 678 34.96 34.87 40.21
N PHE A 679 35.30 35.73 41.16
CA PHE A 679 34.39 36.63 41.87
C PHE A 679 34.46 38.04 41.27
N GLY A 680 33.61 38.31 40.28
CA GLY A 680 33.51 39.61 39.62
C GLY A 680 32.81 40.69 40.47
N ALA A 681 32.66 41.88 39.89
CA ALA A 681 31.80 42.93 40.41
C ALA A 681 30.32 42.53 40.34
N HIS A 682 29.86 41.94 39.22
CA HIS A 682 28.43 41.64 38.99
C HIS A 682 28.10 40.14 38.93
N HIS A 683 29.04 39.27 38.56
CA HIS A 683 28.84 37.82 38.45
C HIS A 683 29.92 37.02 39.18
N ILE A 684 29.56 35.80 39.57
CA ILE A 684 30.49 34.74 39.99
C ILE A 684 30.39 33.66 38.92
N TYR A 685 31.53 33.31 38.30
CA TYR A 685 31.53 32.50 37.08
C TYR A 685 32.83 31.72 36.88
N LEU A 686 32.78 30.66 36.05
CA LEU A 686 33.97 29.92 35.61
C LEU A 686 34.41 30.39 34.20
N PRO A 687 35.54 31.09 34.03
CA PRO A 687 35.95 31.63 32.72
C PRO A 687 36.18 30.56 31.65
N ALA A 688 36.63 29.36 32.03
CA ALA A 688 36.84 28.24 31.12
C ALA A 688 35.56 27.86 30.35
N LEU A 689 34.39 28.06 30.96
CA LEU A 689 33.10 27.71 30.39
C LEU A 689 32.51 28.82 29.51
N LEU A 690 33.13 30.01 29.40
CA LEU A 690 32.69 31.10 28.52
C LEU A 690 33.15 30.93 27.06
N LYS A 691 33.95 29.89 26.76
CA LYS A 691 34.30 29.53 25.38
C LYS A 691 33.04 29.11 24.59
N PRO A 692 32.97 29.31 23.26
CA PRO A 692 31.76 29.06 22.48
C PRO A 692 31.19 27.64 22.61
N GLY A 693 32.02 26.59 22.45
CA GLY A 693 31.56 25.19 22.55
C GLY A 693 30.87 24.85 23.89
N PRO A 694 31.51 25.11 25.04
CA PRO A 694 30.86 25.01 26.36
C PRO A 694 29.58 25.85 26.52
N ARG A 695 29.51 27.06 25.95
CA ARG A 695 28.31 27.90 26.01
C ARG A 695 27.15 27.38 25.15
N VAL A 696 27.42 26.84 23.97
CA VAL A 696 26.39 26.21 23.11
C VAL A 696 25.79 25.01 23.83
N LEU A 697 26.62 24.10 24.37
CA LEU A 697 26.13 22.95 25.13
C LEU A 697 25.35 23.37 26.39
N ALA A 698 25.82 24.37 27.13
CA ALA A 698 25.10 24.92 28.27
C ALA A 698 23.74 25.53 27.88
N ALA A 699 23.66 26.22 26.74
CA ALA A 699 22.40 26.78 26.23
C ALA A 699 21.40 25.69 25.83
N GLN A 700 21.85 24.60 25.20
CA GLN A 700 21.00 23.45 24.87
C GLN A 700 20.46 22.75 26.14
N LEU A 701 21.33 22.47 27.12
CA LEU A 701 20.92 21.87 28.40
C LEU A 701 19.95 22.79 29.19
N TRP A 702 20.19 24.10 29.17
CA TRP A 702 19.26 25.07 29.76
C TRP A 702 17.91 25.08 29.05
N ALA A 703 17.92 25.10 27.71
CA ALA A 703 16.73 25.14 26.86
C ALA A 703 15.80 23.93 27.07
N LEU A 704 16.37 22.71 27.20
CA LEU A 704 15.61 21.49 27.55
C LEU A 704 14.79 21.63 28.85
N HIS A 705 15.24 22.45 29.80
CA HIS A 705 14.53 22.70 31.05
C HIS A 705 13.63 23.95 31.01
N HIS A 706 13.77 24.84 30.01
CA HIS A 706 13.18 26.19 29.97
C HIS A 706 12.57 26.57 28.61
N GLY A 707 11.79 25.68 28.00
CA GLY A 707 11.01 25.97 26.78
C GLY A 707 11.19 24.96 25.64
N GLY A 708 12.17 24.06 25.74
CA GLY A 708 12.56 23.14 24.67
C GLY A 708 13.63 23.71 23.76
N LEU A 709 14.14 22.86 22.85
CA LEU A 709 15.22 23.23 21.93
C LEU A 709 14.71 24.08 20.75
N HIS A 710 13.50 23.81 20.23
CA HIS A 710 12.89 24.59 19.14
C HIS A 710 12.33 25.97 19.59
N GLN A 711 12.95 26.63 20.58
CA GLN A 711 12.54 27.96 21.04
C GLN A 711 13.16 29.06 20.15
N PRO A 712 12.42 30.16 19.87
CA PRO A 712 12.93 31.23 19.00
C PRO A 712 14.22 31.85 19.55
N GLY A 713 15.19 32.02 18.64
CA GLY A 713 16.49 32.63 18.93
C GLY A 713 17.61 31.67 19.37
N LEU A 714 17.35 30.36 19.54
CA LEU A 714 18.42 29.41 19.93
C LEU A 714 19.54 29.37 18.88
N ASP A 715 19.20 29.10 17.62
CA ASP A 715 20.20 28.93 16.55
C ASP A 715 20.88 30.24 16.17
N HIS A 716 20.11 31.33 16.13
CA HIS A 716 20.65 32.67 15.87
C HIS A 716 21.70 33.04 16.91
N VAL A 717 21.36 32.96 18.21
CA VAL A 717 22.31 33.32 19.27
C VAL A 717 23.47 32.31 19.34
N ALA A 718 23.26 31.02 19.04
CA ALA A 718 24.33 30.04 18.92
C ALA A 718 25.35 30.42 17.82
N ALA A 719 24.90 30.83 16.63
CA ALA A 719 25.77 31.29 15.55
C ALA A 719 26.53 32.58 15.94
N LEU A 720 25.88 33.53 16.60
CA LEU A 720 26.54 34.74 17.12
C LEU A 720 27.63 34.40 18.17
N VAL A 721 27.38 33.42 19.05
CA VAL A 721 28.36 32.93 20.05
C VAL A 721 29.52 32.21 19.37
N GLN A 722 29.25 31.39 18.35
CA GLN A 722 30.29 30.68 17.58
C GLN A 722 31.19 31.66 16.81
N SER A 723 30.64 32.73 16.24
CA SER A 723 31.42 33.84 15.65
C SER A 723 32.19 34.72 16.66
N GLY A 724 32.16 34.37 17.95
CA GLY A 724 33.03 34.94 18.98
C GLY A 724 32.67 36.34 19.47
N ARG A 725 31.51 36.89 19.06
CA ARG A 725 31.12 38.29 19.32
C ARG A 725 31.15 38.68 20.81
N MET A 726 31.49 39.94 21.06
CA MET A 726 31.66 40.50 22.42
C MET A 726 30.34 41.08 22.97
N SER A 727 29.52 41.67 22.08
CA SER A 727 28.13 42.02 22.34
C SER A 727 27.24 41.69 21.15
N VAL A 728 25.94 41.53 21.40
CA VAL A 728 24.89 41.21 20.43
C VAL A 728 23.68 42.10 20.69
N ALA A 729 22.85 42.35 19.68
CA ALA A 729 21.54 42.97 19.88
C ALA A 729 20.59 41.97 20.57
N ILE A 730 19.59 42.47 21.30
CA ILE A 730 18.50 41.64 21.83
C ILE A 730 17.36 41.62 20.80
N GLU A 731 17.07 40.45 20.26
CA GLU A 731 15.97 40.25 19.32
C GLU A 731 14.62 40.21 20.05
N PRO A 732 13.56 40.83 19.50
CA PRO A 732 12.20 40.67 20.01
C PRO A 732 11.76 39.19 20.01
N GLY A 733 11.15 38.75 21.10
CA GLY A 733 10.69 37.36 21.27
C GLY A 733 11.71 36.40 21.89
N THR A 734 13.02 36.64 21.73
CA THR A 734 14.06 35.77 22.30
C THR A 734 14.13 35.89 23.84
N ALA A 735 14.08 34.75 24.54
CA ALA A 735 14.01 34.73 26.00
C ALA A 735 15.27 35.34 26.65
N ARG A 736 15.09 36.30 27.58
CA ARG A 736 16.21 36.91 28.34
C ARG A 736 17.02 35.92 29.19
N GLY A 737 16.49 34.72 29.44
CA GLY A 737 17.22 33.60 30.05
C GLY A 737 18.25 32.95 29.11
N LEU A 738 17.93 32.88 27.81
CA LEU A 738 18.74 32.18 26.82
C LEU A 738 20.10 32.86 26.60
N TYR A 739 20.09 34.20 26.45
CA TYR A 739 21.33 34.99 26.40
C TYR A 739 22.25 34.72 27.62
N ARG A 740 21.68 34.51 28.81
CA ARG A 740 22.44 34.23 30.03
C ARG A 740 23.06 32.83 30.01
N ALA A 741 22.32 31.83 29.51
CA ALA A 741 22.85 30.48 29.30
C ALA A 741 24.02 30.50 28.30
N PHE A 742 23.93 31.29 27.23
CA PHE A 742 25.02 31.57 26.29
C PHE A 742 26.17 32.45 26.85
N GLY A 743 26.09 32.94 28.09
CA GLY A 743 27.15 33.72 28.75
C GLY A 743 27.10 35.23 28.51
N PHE A 744 25.97 35.77 28.06
CA PHE A 744 25.73 37.19 27.84
C PHE A 744 24.74 37.75 28.87
N ARG A 745 25.01 38.95 29.40
CA ARG A 745 24.06 39.69 30.23
C ARG A 745 23.27 40.68 29.35
N PRO A 746 21.92 40.63 29.34
CA PRO A 746 21.11 41.67 28.72
C PRO A 746 21.18 42.99 29.51
N CYS A 747 21.51 44.06 28.81
CA CYS A 747 21.78 45.42 29.30
C CYS A 747 21.23 46.44 28.28
N GLY A 748 20.04 46.99 28.54
CA GLY A 748 19.37 47.86 27.57
C GLY A 748 18.90 47.09 26.34
N GLY A 749 19.09 47.65 25.15
CA GLY A 749 18.84 47.00 23.85
C GLY A 749 19.86 45.92 23.45
N ARG A 750 20.97 45.74 24.18
CA ARG A 750 22.07 44.81 23.84
C ARG A 750 22.30 43.76 24.92
N ALA A 751 22.99 42.67 24.59
CA ALA A 751 23.56 41.75 25.54
C ALA A 751 25.09 41.65 25.38
N ILE A 752 25.85 41.62 26.48
CA ILE A 752 27.33 41.64 26.49
C ILE A 752 27.87 40.38 27.16
N ARG A 753 28.94 39.81 26.60
CA ARG A 753 29.63 38.65 27.17
C ARG A 753 30.20 38.96 28.54
N ILE A 754 30.03 38.06 29.50
CA ILE A 754 30.21 38.37 30.92
C ILE A 754 31.68 38.61 31.31
N ASP A 755 32.66 37.98 30.66
CA ASP A 755 34.08 38.29 30.86
C ASP A 755 34.43 39.75 30.51
N ILE A 756 33.83 40.29 29.45
CA ILE A 756 33.99 41.68 29.03
C ILE A 756 33.31 42.64 30.00
N LEU A 757 32.09 42.31 30.42
CA LEU A 757 31.35 43.11 31.40
C LEU A 757 32.12 43.27 32.72
N GLU A 758 32.75 42.20 33.20
CA GLU A 758 33.57 42.23 34.41
C GLU A 758 34.92 42.95 34.19
N ARG A 759 35.56 42.83 33.01
CA ARG A 759 36.77 43.62 32.67
C ARG A 759 36.48 45.12 32.66
N ILE A 760 35.34 45.54 32.11
CA ILE A 760 34.90 46.95 32.15
C ILE A 760 34.63 47.38 33.59
N ALA A 761 33.95 46.55 34.39
CA ALA A 761 33.70 46.84 35.80
C ALA A 761 35.00 46.97 36.63
N ASP A 762 36.04 46.20 36.32
CA ASP A 762 37.35 46.31 36.96
C ASP A 762 38.14 47.55 36.51
N GLN A 763 38.05 47.97 35.24
CA GLN A 763 38.57 49.27 34.79
C GLN A 763 37.87 50.43 35.52
N ILE A 764 36.54 50.40 35.63
CA ILE A 764 35.75 51.39 36.39
C ILE A 764 36.18 51.39 37.86
N ARG A 765 36.39 50.21 38.46
CA ARG A 765 36.84 50.07 39.86
C ARG A 765 38.23 50.67 40.07
N ALA A 766 39.16 50.47 39.14
CA ALA A 766 40.49 51.08 39.19
C ALA A 766 40.40 52.62 39.10
N ALA A 767 39.59 53.15 38.17
CA ALA A 767 39.37 54.58 38.01
C ALA A 767 38.72 55.24 39.25
N LEU A 768 37.83 54.52 39.95
CA LEU A 768 37.20 54.97 41.20
C LEU A 768 38.07 54.76 42.45
N ALA A 769 39.02 53.82 42.42
CA ALA A 769 39.95 53.57 43.54
C ALA A 769 41.16 54.53 43.54
N TRP A 770 41.50 55.10 42.39
CA TRP A 770 42.58 56.07 42.26
C TRP A 770 42.32 57.33 43.09
N LYS A 771 43.37 57.84 43.74
CA LYS A 771 43.36 59.11 44.48
C LYS A 771 44.34 60.09 43.85
N PRO A 772 44.02 61.40 43.78
CA PRO A 772 45.00 62.42 43.43
C PRO A 772 46.28 62.27 44.26
N GLY A 773 47.44 62.25 43.59
CA GLY A 773 48.74 62.02 44.22
C GLY A 773 49.21 60.56 44.28
N SER A 774 48.40 59.59 43.85
CA SER A 774 48.84 58.18 43.69
C SER A 774 49.44 57.92 42.30
N ALA A 775 50.49 57.10 42.25
CA ALA A 775 51.28 56.83 41.04
C ALA A 775 50.46 56.10 39.95
N SER A 776 50.65 56.52 38.70
CA SER A 776 49.87 56.12 37.51
C SER A 776 48.37 56.43 37.63
N ARG A 777 47.89 57.44 36.87
CA ARG A 777 46.46 57.76 36.75
C ARG A 777 45.80 56.77 35.77
N PRO A 778 44.84 55.93 36.19
CA PRO A 778 44.13 55.04 35.27
C PRO A 778 43.35 55.84 34.21
N PRO A 779 43.25 55.34 32.96
CA PRO A 779 42.37 55.93 31.96
C PRO A 779 40.94 56.10 32.50
N GLY A 780 40.37 57.29 32.35
CA GLY A 780 39.03 57.63 32.83
C GLY A 780 38.93 58.03 34.31
N ALA A 781 40.00 57.98 35.11
CA ALA A 781 39.97 58.44 36.51
C ALA A 781 39.87 59.97 36.60
N VAL A 782 38.95 60.51 37.42
CA VAL A 782 38.72 61.96 37.58
C VAL A 782 39.06 62.46 38.99
N ASP A 783 38.27 62.07 40.01
CA ASP A 783 38.35 62.61 41.39
C ASP A 783 38.34 61.52 42.48
N GLY A 784 38.41 60.24 42.10
CA GLY A 784 38.25 59.09 43.01
C GLY A 784 36.81 58.86 43.51
N ARG A 785 35.82 59.48 42.85
CA ARG A 785 34.38 59.32 43.10
C ARG A 785 33.56 59.21 41.82
N VAL A 786 34.07 59.74 40.71
CA VAL A 786 33.51 59.66 39.35
C VAL A 786 34.58 59.25 38.33
N PHE A 787 34.14 58.68 37.22
CA PHE A 787 34.98 58.30 36.08
C PHE A 787 34.40 58.85 34.76
N THR A 788 35.22 59.00 33.72
CA THR A 788 34.75 59.20 32.34
C THR A 788 34.83 57.91 31.53
N VAL A 789 33.98 57.78 30.52
CA VAL A 789 34.06 56.68 29.54
C VAL A 789 35.35 56.82 28.74
N THR A 790 36.04 55.71 28.49
CA THR A 790 37.25 55.67 27.67
C THR A 790 37.01 54.88 26.38
N GLU A 791 37.81 55.17 25.35
CA GLU A 791 37.83 54.42 24.09
C GLU A 791 38.09 52.92 24.31
N GLN A 792 38.91 52.57 25.31
CA GLN A 792 39.15 51.18 25.69
C GLN A 792 37.86 50.49 26.19
N MET A 793 36.99 51.20 26.93
CA MET A 793 35.74 50.64 27.43
C MET A 793 34.71 50.41 26.30
N THR A 794 34.57 51.36 25.38
CA THR A 794 33.65 51.23 24.22
C THR A 794 34.14 50.20 23.21
N SER A 795 35.45 50.17 22.94
CA SER A 795 36.12 49.15 22.13
C SER A 795 35.88 47.73 22.70
N LEU A 796 36.07 47.53 24.00
CA LEU A 796 35.84 46.24 24.66
C LEU A 796 34.37 45.76 24.55
N ALA A 797 33.40 46.67 24.66
CA ALA A 797 31.98 46.35 24.53
C ALA A 797 31.52 46.16 23.07
N GLY A 798 32.26 46.69 22.09
CA GLY A 798 31.86 46.73 20.68
C GLY A 798 30.69 47.69 20.42
N CYS A 799 30.55 48.74 21.22
CA CYS A 799 29.51 49.77 21.07
C CYS A 799 29.90 51.08 21.78
N ALA A 800 29.44 52.22 21.25
CA ALA A 800 29.70 53.56 21.76
C ALA A 800 28.40 54.38 21.86
N GLY A 801 28.49 55.63 22.33
CA GLY A 801 27.33 56.52 22.41
C GLY A 801 26.25 56.03 23.37
N GLU A 802 24.99 56.12 22.95
CA GLU A 802 23.83 55.83 23.80
C GLU A 802 23.74 54.35 24.23
N ASP A 803 24.09 53.41 23.36
CA ASP A 803 24.22 51.98 23.68
C ASP A 803 25.10 51.78 24.93
N PHE A 804 26.27 52.41 24.95
CA PHE A 804 27.20 52.29 26.07
C PHE A 804 26.68 52.99 27.34
N ALA A 805 25.91 54.07 27.19
CA ALA A 805 25.23 54.72 28.29
C ALA A 805 24.09 53.87 28.88
N GLU A 806 23.32 53.13 28.05
CA GLU A 806 22.35 52.14 28.54
C GLU A 806 23.02 51.05 29.36
N ILE A 807 24.18 50.56 28.90
CA ILE A 807 24.95 49.52 29.57
C ILE A 807 25.40 49.99 30.97
N LEU A 808 25.96 51.21 31.08
CA LEU A 808 26.33 51.77 32.37
C LEU A 808 25.13 52.01 33.30
N LYS A 809 23.99 52.47 32.76
CA LYS A 809 22.72 52.58 33.52
C LYS A 809 22.26 51.21 34.05
N ALA A 810 22.32 50.16 33.21
CA ALA A 810 21.95 48.79 33.56
C ALA A 810 22.91 48.13 34.58
N LEU A 811 24.17 48.58 34.65
CA LEU A 811 25.12 48.22 35.70
C LEU A 811 24.91 48.98 37.02
N GLY A 812 24.06 50.02 37.04
CA GLY A 812 23.73 50.82 38.22
C GLY A 812 24.51 52.12 38.37
N TYR A 813 25.21 52.58 37.34
CA TYR A 813 25.87 53.89 37.32
C TYR A 813 24.91 55.00 36.85
N ARG A 814 25.18 56.24 37.26
CA ARG A 814 24.46 57.43 36.80
C ARG A 814 25.44 58.45 36.21
N SER A 815 25.05 59.03 35.08
CA SER A 815 25.75 60.13 34.41
C SER A 815 25.45 61.47 35.09
N GLU A 816 26.46 62.33 35.20
CA GLU A 816 26.36 63.74 35.56
C GLU A 816 27.20 64.55 34.58
N THR A 817 26.72 65.71 34.15
CA THR A 817 27.53 66.68 33.41
C THR A 817 28.34 67.50 34.42
N ARG A 818 29.64 67.70 34.18
CA ARG A 818 30.50 68.59 34.97
C ARG A 818 31.48 69.36 34.07
N PRO A 819 31.90 70.58 34.43
CA PRO A 819 33.01 71.24 33.74
C PRO A 819 34.30 70.43 33.92
N ALA A 820 35.12 70.34 32.86
CA ALA A 820 36.36 69.58 32.87
C ALA A 820 37.40 70.13 33.88
N PRO A 821 38.04 69.28 34.69
CA PRO A 821 39.21 69.68 35.45
C PRO A 821 40.40 69.90 34.50
N ALA A 822 41.09 71.03 34.65
CA ALA A 822 42.22 71.38 33.79
C ALA A 822 43.36 70.34 33.91
N VAL A 823 43.64 69.65 32.80
CA VAL A 823 44.83 68.79 32.65
C VAL A 823 45.91 69.64 31.94
N PRO A 824 47.19 69.61 32.38
CA PRO A 824 48.24 70.37 31.72
C PRO A 824 48.49 69.85 30.29
N THR A 825 48.15 70.65 29.28
CA THR A 825 48.36 70.31 27.87
C THR A 825 49.82 70.55 27.48
N ALA A 826 50.57 69.48 27.21
CA ALA A 826 51.90 69.54 26.65
C ALA A 826 51.99 68.66 25.40
N LEU A 827 52.55 69.23 24.33
CA LEU A 827 52.86 68.63 23.02
C LEU A 827 51.67 68.14 22.17
N ALA A 828 51.50 68.82 21.04
CA ALA A 828 50.78 68.39 19.85
C ALA A 828 51.64 68.72 18.61
N ARG A 829 51.22 68.28 17.40
CA ARG A 829 51.99 68.19 16.13
C ARG A 829 52.81 66.87 16.07
N VAL A 830 52.94 66.21 14.92
CA VAL A 830 53.29 66.72 13.57
C VAL A 830 52.37 66.18 12.45
N THR A 831 52.04 67.05 11.47
CA THR A 831 51.42 66.90 10.11
C THR A 831 50.27 65.90 9.88
N SER A 832 49.14 66.18 9.21
CA SER A 832 48.74 67.14 8.14
C SER A 832 49.03 66.71 6.69
N ALA A 833 47.96 66.69 5.87
CA ALA A 833 47.91 66.58 4.39
C ALA A 833 48.38 65.23 3.79
N GLU A 834 47.96 64.78 2.58
CA GLU A 834 47.04 65.37 1.59
C GLU A 834 46.36 64.27 0.73
N ARG A 835 45.39 64.62 -0.14
CA ARG A 835 44.79 63.72 -1.17
C ARG A 835 45.21 64.16 -2.58
N PRO A 836 45.26 63.21 -3.53
CA PRO A 836 44.42 63.38 -4.73
C PRO A 836 43.69 62.07 -5.14
N ALA A 837 43.01 62.06 -6.29
CA ALA A 837 42.25 60.93 -6.84
C ALA A 837 42.32 60.89 -8.37
N ALA A 838 42.16 59.71 -9.00
CA ALA A 838 41.67 59.52 -10.38
C ALA A 838 41.56 58.02 -10.79
N GLY A 839 40.68 57.73 -11.77
CA GLY A 839 41.16 57.08 -13.01
C GLY A 839 41.04 55.56 -13.21
N SER A 840 39.81 55.09 -13.48
CA SER A 840 39.43 53.91 -14.31
C SER A 840 40.49 53.25 -15.24
N SER A 841 40.54 51.90 -15.30
CA SER A 841 39.90 51.11 -16.39
C SER A 841 40.31 49.61 -16.52
N ALA A 842 39.44 48.84 -17.18
CA ALA A 842 39.71 47.63 -18.00
C ALA A 842 40.36 46.34 -17.41
N THR A 843 39.50 45.38 -17.05
CA THR A 843 39.54 43.94 -17.43
C THR A 843 40.85 43.15 -17.56
N THR A 844 40.97 42.10 -16.73
CA THR A 844 41.21 40.71 -17.20
C THR A 844 40.57 39.71 -16.24
N ALA A 845 40.37 38.46 -16.68
CA ALA A 845 39.51 37.48 -16.02
C ALA A 845 40.23 36.50 -15.07
N GLU A 846 39.40 35.94 -14.18
CA GLU A 846 39.59 34.75 -13.34
C GLU A 846 40.00 33.48 -14.14
N ALA A 847 40.44 32.37 -13.53
CA ALA A 847 41.14 32.11 -12.26
C ALA A 847 41.49 30.60 -12.22
N ALA A 848 42.60 30.19 -11.59
CA ALA A 848 42.94 28.78 -11.47
C ALA A 848 43.84 28.44 -10.25
N VAL A 849 43.40 27.44 -9.48
CA VAL A 849 44.18 26.39 -8.77
C VAL A 849 45.17 26.78 -7.66
N GLU A 850 44.75 26.46 -6.43
CA GLU A 850 45.46 25.76 -5.33
C GLU A 850 46.94 26.04 -4.93
N ALA A 851 47.05 26.57 -3.69
CA ALA A 851 47.68 25.92 -2.51
C ALA A 851 49.22 25.85 -2.28
N ARG A 852 49.56 26.02 -0.99
CA ARG A 852 50.87 25.83 -0.29
C ARG A 852 51.96 26.86 -0.64
N GLY A 853 52.81 27.30 0.29
CA GLY A 853 52.77 27.16 1.76
C GLY A 853 54.16 27.21 2.41
N GLY A 854 54.44 28.25 3.21
CA GLY A 854 55.73 28.48 3.88
C GLY A 854 56.79 29.14 2.98
N ASP A 855 57.87 29.74 3.50
CA ASP A 855 58.17 30.10 4.91
C ASP A 855 59.26 31.19 4.94
N GLU A 856 59.86 31.41 6.12
CA GLU A 856 61.13 32.10 6.43
C GLU A 856 61.06 33.60 6.82
N GLY A 857 61.90 34.10 7.74
CA GLY A 857 63.05 33.43 8.38
C GLY A 857 63.23 33.70 9.88
N GLY A 858 63.90 32.74 10.55
CA GLY A 858 64.54 32.90 11.86
C GLY A 858 66.06 32.73 11.72
N ASN A 859 66.85 33.20 12.69
CA ASN A 859 68.26 33.57 12.44
C ASN A 859 69.31 32.58 13.00
N ASP A 860 70.11 32.00 12.09
CA ASP A 860 71.49 31.47 12.16
C ASP A 860 71.97 30.41 13.18
N ALA A 861 72.94 29.61 12.66
CA ALA A 861 74.06 28.91 13.32
C ALA A 861 73.80 27.56 14.08
N ASP A 862 74.63 26.50 13.93
CA ASP A 862 75.87 26.35 13.11
C ASP A 862 76.28 24.88 12.76
N ASP A 863 77.26 24.81 11.84
CA ASP A 863 78.34 23.81 11.61
C ASP A 863 78.19 22.42 10.87
N THR A 864 78.92 22.31 9.74
CA THR A 864 79.57 21.15 9.01
C THR A 864 78.83 19.81 8.70
N ASP A 865 78.59 19.35 7.45
CA ASP A 865 79.46 19.08 6.24
C ASP A 865 80.38 17.82 6.36
N PRO A 866 80.84 17.09 5.30
CA PRO A 866 80.52 17.03 3.84
C PRO A 866 80.15 15.62 3.27
N GLY A 867 79.78 15.49 1.97
CA GLY A 867 79.63 14.18 1.28
C GLY A 867 79.11 14.11 -0.18
N SER A 868 79.84 14.68 -1.15
CA SER A 868 79.61 14.78 -2.62
C SER A 868 79.71 13.45 -3.45
N PRO A 869 79.49 13.41 -4.81
CA PRO A 869 78.62 14.20 -5.73
C PRO A 869 78.05 13.39 -6.97
N GLU A 870 77.50 14.11 -7.99
CA GLU A 870 77.40 13.76 -9.45
C GLU A 870 76.47 12.59 -9.92
N ALA A 871 75.91 12.54 -11.15
CA ALA A 871 75.58 13.54 -12.21
C ALA A 871 74.73 12.91 -13.36
N TYR A 872 74.35 13.74 -14.35
CA TYR A 872 73.91 13.42 -15.74
C TYR A 872 72.45 13.03 -16.07
N ALA A 873 72.02 13.52 -17.24
CA ALA A 873 70.87 13.13 -18.08
C ALA A 873 71.34 13.17 -19.56
N PRO A 874 70.65 12.55 -20.55
CA PRO A 874 69.61 13.28 -21.31
C PRO A 874 68.47 12.36 -21.86
N ALA A 875 67.94 12.61 -23.07
CA ALA A 875 66.63 12.13 -23.56
C ALA A 875 66.63 11.56 -25.01
N THR A 876 65.42 11.30 -25.55
CA THR A 876 65.02 10.90 -26.94
C THR A 876 65.01 9.40 -27.31
N GLY A 877 64.11 8.99 -28.22
CA GLY A 877 64.09 7.67 -28.90
C GLY A 877 62.68 7.08 -29.14
N GLU A 878 62.42 6.54 -30.35
CA GLU A 878 61.20 5.82 -30.78
C GLU A 878 61.54 4.36 -31.24
N LEU A 879 60.58 3.68 -31.89
CA LEU A 879 60.66 2.41 -32.67
C LEU A 879 60.43 1.07 -31.91
N SER A 880 59.90 -0.02 -32.52
CA SER A 880 58.82 -0.24 -33.55
C SER A 880 58.58 -1.77 -33.76
N GLU A 881 57.65 -2.13 -34.67
CA GLU A 881 57.26 -3.50 -35.16
C GLU A 881 56.31 -4.31 -34.23
N ASP A 882 55.39 -5.18 -34.66
CA ASP A 882 54.50 -5.44 -35.82
C ASP A 882 53.96 -6.90 -35.63
N ALA A 883 52.86 -7.42 -36.18
CA ALA A 883 51.88 -6.93 -37.15
C ALA A 883 50.46 -7.50 -36.92
N ALA A 884 49.47 -6.83 -37.54
CA ALA A 884 48.22 -7.25 -38.23
C ALA A 884 47.70 -8.72 -38.16
N VAL A 885 46.40 -9.01 -38.28
CA VAL A 885 45.49 -8.91 -39.48
C VAL A 885 44.06 -9.28 -39.00
N GLU A 886 42.88 -8.81 -39.46
CA GLU A 886 42.39 -7.66 -40.27
C GLU A 886 40.84 -7.56 -40.07
N ALA A 887 40.18 -6.51 -40.58
CA ALA A 887 38.71 -6.43 -40.76
C ALA A 887 38.35 -5.49 -41.94
N PRO A 888 37.13 -5.55 -42.52
CA PRO A 888 36.63 -4.45 -43.35
C PRO A 888 35.29 -3.85 -42.86
N ALA A 889 35.17 -2.53 -42.97
CA ALA A 889 33.96 -1.74 -42.78
C ALA A 889 33.92 -0.59 -43.80
N GLN A 890 32.75 0.00 -44.05
CA GLN A 890 32.57 1.31 -44.73
C GLN A 890 31.09 1.75 -44.66
N ALA A 891 30.70 3.04 -44.73
CA ALA A 891 31.30 4.29 -44.22
C ALA A 891 30.32 5.46 -44.53
N ALA A 892 30.32 6.51 -43.67
CA ALA A 892 29.96 7.92 -43.98
C ALA A 892 28.55 8.26 -44.52
N ASP A 893 28.10 9.52 -44.60
CA ASP A 893 28.14 10.66 -43.63
C ASP A 893 27.14 11.76 -44.11
N ALA A 894 26.80 12.70 -43.22
CA ALA A 894 26.28 14.06 -43.47
C ALA A 894 24.85 14.36 -44.01
N ASP A 895 24.39 15.55 -43.57
CA ASP A 895 23.33 16.48 -44.05
C ASP A 895 21.80 16.19 -43.97
N GLN A 896 21.07 17.29 -43.69
CA GLN A 896 19.61 17.47 -43.79
C GLN A 896 19.30 18.49 -44.91
N PRO A 897 18.11 18.50 -45.54
CA PRO A 897 16.99 19.28 -44.98
C PRO A 897 15.57 18.72 -45.25
N MET A 898 14.56 19.28 -44.57
CA MET A 898 13.12 19.17 -44.98
C MET A 898 12.74 20.34 -45.90
N PRO A 899 11.69 20.25 -46.76
CA PRO A 899 10.35 20.67 -46.31
C PRO A 899 9.10 20.09 -47.05
N HIS A 900 7.92 20.17 -46.39
CA HIS A 900 6.54 20.38 -46.95
C HIS A 900 5.91 19.39 -47.98
N ALA A 901 4.57 19.27 -48.17
CA ALA A 901 3.37 19.60 -47.36
C ALA A 901 2.06 19.04 -48.03
N MET A 902 0.88 19.30 -47.41
CA MET A 902 -0.51 19.24 -47.94
C MET A 902 -1.20 17.84 -48.02
N SER A 903 -2.53 17.68 -47.84
CA SER A 903 -3.64 18.67 -47.68
C SER A 903 -4.85 18.18 -46.84
N GLY A 904 -5.57 19.13 -46.21
CA GLY A 904 -6.95 19.00 -45.65
C GLY A 904 -7.07 18.55 -44.18
N ALA A 905 -8.25 18.47 -43.54
CA ALA A 905 -9.60 19.08 -43.69
C ALA A 905 -10.51 18.50 -42.55
N ASP A 906 -11.58 19.09 -41.99
CA ASP A 906 -12.25 20.42 -42.00
C ASP A 906 -13.02 20.58 -40.64
N ARG A 907 -13.51 21.79 -40.31
CA ARG A 907 -14.53 22.15 -39.27
C ARG A 907 -14.21 22.11 -37.76
N SER A 908 -13.75 23.27 -37.27
CA SER A 908 -14.40 24.16 -36.25
C SER A 908 -15.48 23.60 -35.29
N GLU A 909 -15.59 23.97 -34.01
CA GLU A 909 -15.17 25.20 -33.27
C GLU A 909 -14.59 24.85 -31.86
N PRO A 910 -13.86 25.77 -31.15
CA PRO A 910 -14.51 26.82 -30.33
C PRO A 910 -13.81 28.20 -30.32
N VAL A 911 -14.48 29.19 -29.71
CA VAL A 911 -14.07 30.61 -29.61
C VAL A 911 -12.98 30.87 -28.54
N PRO A 912 -11.91 31.63 -28.86
CA PRO A 912 -11.01 32.21 -27.86
C PRO A 912 -11.34 33.68 -27.54
N VAL A 913 -11.15 34.10 -26.29
CA VAL A 913 -11.16 35.52 -25.87
C VAL A 913 -9.79 35.90 -25.29
N ARG A 914 -9.34 37.12 -25.60
CA ARG A 914 -7.96 37.60 -25.42
C ARG A 914 -7.55 37.86 -23.96
N PRO A 915 -6.25 37.69 -23.64
CA PRO A 915 -5.54 38.58 -22.73
C PRO A 915 -4.91 39.78 -23.47
N ALA A 916 -4.79 40.91 -22.78
CA ALA A 916 -3.88 42.04 -23.07
C ALA A 916 -3.51 42.65 -21.70
N VAL A 917 -2.25 42.79 -21.27
CA VAL A 917 -1.06 43.44 -21.88
C VAL A 917 -1.20 44.97 -21.89
N GLY A 918 -0.21 45.66 -21.28
CA GLY A 918 -0.23 47.10 -21.08
C GLY A 918 1.00 47.67 -20.34
N GLU A 919 2.21 47.37 -20.83
CA GLU A 919 3.39 48.22 -20.61
C GLU A 919 3.69 49.02 -21.89
N PRO A 920 3.93 50.33 -21.74
CA PRO A 920 4.90 51.07 -22.57
C PRO A 920 5.76 52.02 -21.66
N ASP A 921 6.90 52.59 -22.06
CA ASP A 921 7.67 52.56 -23.32
C ASP A 921 9.15 52.91 -23.02
N ALA A 922 10.10 52.68 -23.94
CA ALA A 922 11.51 53.05 -23.72
C ALA A 922 12.39 53.26 -24.99
N ALA A 923 12.59 54.53 -25.39
CA ALA A 923 13.65 55.07 -26.28
C ALA A 923 13.39 56.59 -26.45
N ALA A 924 14.33 57.52 -26.73
CA ALA A 924 15.80 57.59 -26.70
C ALA A 924 16.17 59.11 -26.79
N VAL A 925 17.41 59.60 -26.66
CA VAL A 925 18.74 58.97 -26.52
C VAL A 925 19.36 59.38 -25.15
N ASP A 926 20.56 59.94 -24.89
CA ASP A 926 21.77 60.30 -25.67
C ASP A 926 23.03 60.33 -24.75
N ALA A 927 24.21 60.66 -25.30
CA ALA A 927 25.48 60.87 -24.60
C ALA A 927 26.05 62.29 -24.89
N PRO A 928 27.20 62.74 -24.33
CA PRO A 928 28.03 62.19 -23.26
C PRO A 928 28.01 63.11 -22.01
N GLY A 929 29.00 63.00 -21.11
CA GLY A 929 29.12 63.86 -19.93
C GLY A 929 30.34 64.78 -19.96
N GLU A 930 30.25 65.90 -19.22
CA GLU A 930 31.38 66.73 -18.79
C GLU A 930 30.97 67.53 -17.53
N ALA A 931 31.94 68.01 -16.76
CA ALA A 931 31.72 69.01 -15.71
C ALA A 931 31.98 70.42 -16.27
N PRO A 932 31.34 71.47 -15.72
CA PRO A 932 32.18 72.57 -15.23
C PRO A 932 31.64 73.33 -14.02
N THR A 933 32.56 74.07 -13.38
CA THR A 933 32.44 75.38 -12.66
C THR A 933 31.28 75.62 -11.67
N ASP A 934 31.49 76.00 -10.40
CA ASP A 934 32.35 77.05 -9.77
C ASP A 934 31.67 78.44 -9.65
N THR A 935 32.12 79.25 -8.69
CA THR A 935 31.55 80.50 -8.13
C THR A 935 30.22 80.31 -7.37
N ALA A 936 30.10 80.60 -6.07
CA ALA A 936 30.28 81.87 -5.32
C ALA A 936 29.13 82.87 -5.61
N VAL A 937 28.62 83.68 -4.66
CA VAL A 937 29.23 84.27 -3.45
C VAL A 937 28.17 84.35 -2.32
N ASP A 938 28.53 84.03 -1.07
CA ASP A 938 28.33 85.02 0.01
C ASP A 938 29.23 84.80 1.25
N THR A 939 29.94 85.87 1.60
CA THR A 939 30.72 86.05 2.84
C THR A 939 30.72 87.56 3.08
N PRO A 940 30.57 88.04 4.33
CA PRO A 940 31.81 88.24 5.09
C PRO A 940 31.72 88.14 6.62
N THR A 941 32.91 88.02 7.22
CA THR A 941 33.31 88.53 8.54
C THR A 941 32.48 88.19 9.78
N GLY A 942 33.12 87.40 10.66
CA GLY A 942 33.66 88.00 11.87
C GLY A 942 33.19 87.41 13.20
N VAL A 943 34.04 86.58 13.81
CA VAL A 943 33.98 86.28 15.25
C VAL A 943 35.35 86.52 15.86
N THR A 944 35.41 87.47 16.79
CA THR A 944 36.58 87.81 17.60
C THR A 944 36.91 86.70 18.60
N ALA A 945 38.12 86.74 19.18
CA ALA A 945 38.50 85.81 20.24
C ALA A 945 37.60 85.98 21.47
N GLY A 946 36.72 84.99 21.70
CA GLY A 946 35.89 84.85 22.90
C GLY A 946 36.51 83.90 23.93
N PRO A 947 35.99 83.86 25.17
CA PRO A 947 36.62 83.16 26.28
C PRO A 947 36.61 81.62 26.12
N ALA A 948 37.55 80.97 26.81
CA ALA A 948 37.62 79.52 26.89
C ALA A 948 36.34 78.95 27.54
N VAL A 949 35.44 78.43 26.72
CA VAL A 949 34.23 77.74 27.17
C VAL A 949 34.65 76.50 27.95
N ALA A 950 34.25 76.41 29.22
CA ALA A 950 34.55 75.28 30.07
C ALA A 950 33.95 74.01 29.45
N THR A 951 34.81 73.12 28.95
CA THR A 951 34.37 71.92 28.24
C THR A 951 33.61 71.01 29.19
N GLU A 952 32.32 70.81 28.96
CA GLU A 952 31.52 69.92 29.79
C GLU A 952 31.84 68.46 29.47
N ILE A 953 32.17 67.69 30.51
CA ILE A 953 32.43 66.25 30.43
C ILE A 953 31.31 65.47 31.13
N ILE A 954 30.87 64.39 30.50
CA ILE A 954 29.93 63.44 31.09
C ILE A 954 30.73 62.51 32.00
N VAL A 955 30.59 62.69 33.31
CA VAL A 955 31.18 61.83 34.33
C VAL A 955 30.14 60.85 34.87
N TRP A 956 30.58 59.70 35.33
CA TRP A 956 29.73 58.62 35.81
C TRP A 956 30.06 58.29 37.26
N ARG A 957 29.02 58.10 38.09
CA ARG A 957 29.16 57.72 39.51
C ARG A 957 28.31 56.49 39.86
N PRO A 958 28.72 55.67 40.84
CA PRO A 958 27.87 54.59 41.36
C PRO A 958 26.54 55.13 41.90
N GLY A 959 25.42 54.50 41.54
CA GLY A 959 24.13 54.78 42.13
C GLY A 959 24.11 54.35 43.61
N ARG A 960 23.80 55.28 44.51
CA ARG A 960 23.64 54.98 45.95
C ARG A 960 22.43 54.06 46.13
N ARG A 961 22.63 52.84 46.68
CA ARG A 961 21.52 52.04 47.19
C ARG A 961 20.83 52.79 48.35
N PRO A 962 19.48 52.73 48.47
CA PRO A 962 18.79 53.23 49.65
C PRO A 962 18.95 52.22 50.79
N ASP A 963 19.98 52.39 51.64
CA ASP A 963 20.07 51.67 52.92
C ASP A 963 19.05 52.22 53.93
N ALA A 964 18.49 51.32 54.75
CA ALA A 964 17.31 51.61 55.57
C ALA A 964 17.60 52.35 56.89
N ALA A 965 16.86 53.43 57.14
CA ALA A 965 16.74 54.16 58.40
C ALA A 965 15.43 54.97 58.38
N GLN A 966 14.61 55.10 59.43
CA GLN A 966 14.71 54.59 60.82
C GLN A 966 13.32 54.63 61.52
N ARG A 967 13.01 53.61 62.34
CA ARG A 967 12.13 53.67 63.57
C ARG A 967 10.62 53.96 63.36
N PRO A 968 9.76 53.82 64.40
CA PRO A 968 9.96 53.29 65.77
C PRO A 968 9.12 52.03 66.11
N CYS A 969 9.23 51.55 67.35
CA CYS A 969 8.55 50.35 67.86
C CYS A 969 7.14 50.65 68.44
N GLY A 970 6.23 49.66 68.37
CA GLY A 970 4.93 49.66 69.07
C GLY A 970 4.45 48.23 69.32
N ARG A 971 3.90 47.96 70.52
CA ARG A 971 3.66 46.59 71.04
C ARG A 971 2.17 46.32 71.31
N ARG A 972 1.57 45.34 70.62
CA ARG A 972 0.48 44.49 71.16
C ARG A 972 0.09 43.33 70.24
N ASP A 973 -0.50 42.31 70.85
CA ASP A 973 -0.92 41.04 70.26
C ASP A 973 -2.31 41.12 69.60
N GLY A 974 -2.57 40.26 68.61
CA GLY A 974 -3.89 40.13 67.97
C GLY A 974 -3.88 39.32 66.66
N ARG A 975 -4.31 38.06 66.72
CA ARG A 975 -4.50 37.13 65.57
C ARG A 975 -6.00 36.78 65.45
N PRO A 976 -6.52 36.29 64.31
CA PRO A 976 -6.38 36.81 62.93
C PRO A 976 -7.74 36.79 62.15
N THR A 977 -7.82 37.31 60.92
CA THR A 977 -8.54 36.72 59.74
C THR A 977 -8.66 37.70 58.55
N GLY A 978 -8.70 37.16 57.33
CA GLY A 978 -8.94 37.94 56.08
C GLY A 978 -7.70 38.68 55.55
N PRO A 979 -7.70 39.14 54.28
CA PRO A 979 -8.88 39.57 53.52
C PRO A 979 -9.06 38.97 52.10
N ARG A 980 -10.26 39.18 51.54
CA ARG A 980 -10.50 39.39 50.09
C ARG A 980 -10.63 40.90 49.87
N THR A 981 -10.21 41.41 48.72
CA THR A 981 -10.59 42.76 48.24
C THR A 981 -10.86 42.76 46.74
N GLY A 982 -11.86 43.53 46.34
CA GLY A 982 -12.24 43.81 44.95
C GLY A 982 -13.22 44.98 44.94
N ILE A 983 -12.74 46.15 44.53
CA ILE A 983 -13.38 47.48 44.48
C ILE A 983 -12.58 48.27 43.42
N ALA A 984 -13.12 49.12 42.55
CA ALA A 984 -14.45 49.26 41.94
C ALA A 984 -14.25 50.16 40.66
N ALA A 985 -15.33 50.56 39.99
CA ALA A 985 -15.30 51.48 38.84
C ALA A 985 -16.25 52.67 39.04
N GLU A 986 -16.03 53.74 38.28
CA GLU A 986 -16.84 54.98 38.22
C GLU A 986 -16.74 55.57 36.79
N ASP A 987 -17.67 56.46 36.43
CA ASP A 987 -18.01 56.90 35.06
C ASP A 987 -17.84 58.42 34.85
N GLY A 988 -17.90 59.00 33.64
CA GLY A 988 -18.20 58.47 32.29
C GLY A 988 -18.81 59.57 31.40
N THR A 989 -19.01 59.34 30.09
CA THR A 989 -19.55 60.39 29.17
C THR A 989 -20.29 59.89 27.93
N ASP A 990 -21.18 60.75 27.41
CA ASP A 990 -22.00 60.60 26.19
C ASP A 990 -21.19 60.55 24.86
N GLY A 991 -21.74 60.14 23.71
CA GLY A 991 -23.08 59.60 23.39
C GLY A 991 -23.46 59.80 21.91
N GLY A 992 -24.56 59.17 21.44
CA GLY A 992 -25.11 59.38 20.09
C GLY A 992 -25.89 58.18 19.51
N GLY A 993 -26.92 58.44 18.69
CA GLY A 993 -27.68 57.37 18.02
C GLY A 993 -28.89 57.82 17.18
N LEU A 994 -29.40 56.92 16.33
CA LEU A 994 -30.63 57.00 15.52
C LEU A 994 -30.97 55.58 14.99
N ARG A 995 -32.16 55.21 14.47
CA ARG A 995 -33.61 55.47 14.75
C ARG A 995 -34.42 54.66 13.70
N ARG A 996 -35.71 54.33 13.95
CA ARG A 996 -36.74 53.70 13.06
C ARG A 996 -36.82 52.15 13.09
N LEU A 997 -37.95 51.47 12.76
CA LEU A 997 -39.38 51.64 13.15
C LEU A 997 -40.27 50.48 12.59
N ARG A 998 -40.93 49.71 13.48
CA ARG A 998 -42.19 48.90 13.35
C ARG A 998 -42.58 48.11 12.07
N GLY A 999 -42.65 46.77 12.22
CA GLY A 999 -43.86 45.89 12.06
C GLY A 999 -44.41 45.58 10.65
N PRO A 1000 -45.53 44.80 10.52
CA PRO A 1000 -46.37 44.05 11.49
C PRO A 1000 -46.16 42.49 11.33
N ASP A 1001 -47.06 41.48 11.34
CA ASP A 1001 -48.53 41.29 11.51
C ASP A 1001 -48.92 39.80 11.87
N ARG A 1002 -50.21 39.54 12.19
CA ARG A 1002 -51.04 38.27 12.16
C ARG A 1002 -50.73 36.99 12.98
N HIS A 1003 -51.36 36.90 14.17
CA HIS A 1003 -52.55 36.07 14.54
C HIS A 1003 -52.80 34.63 13.96
N GLN A 1004 -53.49 33.66 14.62
CA GLN A 1004 -53.85 33.35 16.03
C GLN A 1004 -54.65 32.01 16.16
N ALA A 1005 -54.80 31.47 17.39
CA ALA A 1005 -55.85 30.51 17.89
C ALA A 1005 -55.65 28.98 17.60
N ASP A 1006 -56.11 28.01 18.42
CA ASP A 1006 -56.87 28.07 19.69
C ASP A 1006 -56.79 26.81 20.62
N GLN A 1007 -57.01 26.98 21.95
CA GLN A 1007 -57.53 26.08 23.05
C GLN A 1007 -57.15 24.55 23.18
N ARG A 1008 -57.20 23.81 24.32
CA ARG A 1008 -57.75 23.90 25.73
C ARG A 1008 -56.85 23.01 26.70
N GLY A 1009 -57.13 22.59 27.96
CA GLY A 1009 -58.32 22.64 28.85
C GLY A 1009 -58.20 22.20 30.36
N SER A 1010 -57.15 21.49 30.84
CA SER A 1010 -56.76 21.23 32.29
C SER A 1010 -57.35 20.08 33.17
N LYS A 1011 -56.60 19.73 34.26
CA LYS A 1011 -56.94 19.11 35.59
C LYS A 1011 -57.18 17.58 35.79
N GLY A 1012 -56.64 16.99 36.89
CA GLY A 1012 -57.09 15.71 37.49
C GLY A 1012 -56.16 14.98 38.51
N ARG A 1013 -56.66 14.65 39.71
CA ARG A 1013 -56.14 13.74 40.81
C ARG A 1013 -57.34 13.45 41.77
N PRO A 1014 -57.36 12.49 42.75
CA PRO A 1014 -56.46 11.35 43.08
C PRO A 1014 -57.16 10.01 43.55
N GLY A 1015 -56.38 8.91 43.69
CA GLY A 1015 -56.40 8.04 44.90
C GLY A 1015 -57.33 6.80 45.05
N LYS A 1016 -56.89 5.84 45.91
CA LYS A 1016 -57.51 4.57 46.41
C LYS A 1016 -57.66 3.42 45.38
N GLY A 1017 -57.58 2.12 45.72
CA GLY A 1017 -57.04 1.45 46.93
C GLY A 1017 -57.63 0.05 47.28
N ARG A 1018 -56.87 -0.77 48.04
CA ARG A 1018 -57.20 -1.99 48.86
C ARG A 1018 -56.66 -3.40 48.43
N PRO A 1019 -56.50 -4.37 49.38
CA PRO A 1019 -55.54 -5.51 49.33
C PRO A 1019 -56.19 -6.91 49.57
N PRO A 1020 -55.46 -8.01 49.94
CA PRO A 1020 -55.06 -8.27 51.34
C PRO A 1020 -53.67 -8.95 51.55
N ARG A 1021 -53.37 -9.43 52.78
CA ARG A 1021 -52.06 -9.95 53.28
C ARG A 1021 -52.02 -11.47 53.48
N LYS A 1022 -50.82 -12.08 53.38
CA LYS A 1022 -50.14 -13.06 54.30
C LYS A 1022 -48.88 -13.65 53.59
N GLY A 1023 -47.77 -14.02 54.23
CA GLY A 1023 -47.32 -13.79 55.62
C GLY A 1023 -46.28 -14.83 56.11
N GLY A 1024 -45.02 -14.42 56.34
CA GLY A 1024 -43.92 -15.26 56.86
C GLY A 1024 -43.10 -15.98 55.76
N GLU A 1025 -41.82 -16.33 55.96
CA GLU A 1025 -40.90 -15.96 57.05
C GLU A 1025 -39.40 -15.97 56.62
N ARG A 1026 -38.50 -15.81 57.59
CA ARG A 1026 -37.02 -15.65 57.56
C ARG A 1026 -36.26 -16.81 56.85
N ASN A 1027 -34.97 -16.73 56.49
CA ASN A 1027 -33.86 -15.92 57.06
C ASN A 1027 -32.71 -15.59 56.05
N ASP A 1028 -31.64 -14.97 56.58
CA ASP A 1028 -30.32 -14.50 56.04
C ASP A 1028 -29.60 -15.34 54.93
N ASP A 1029 -28.50 -14.91 54.26
CA ASP A 1029 -27.46 -13.92 54.64
C ASP A 1029 -26.68 -13.23 53.47
N ARG A 1030 -25.45 -12.75 53.76
CA ARG A 1030 -24.67 -11.66 53.12
C ARG A 1030 -23.15 -11.96 53.37
N ARG A 1031 -22.11 -11.14 53.07
CA ARG A 1031 -21.98 -9.83 52.40
C ARG A 1031 -20.54 -9.67 51.83
N VAL A 1032 -20.38 -9.33 50.54
CA VAL A 1032 -19.12 -8.81 49.93
C VAL A 1032 -17.92 -9.80 49.94
N ALA A 1033 -16.86 -9.53 49.15
CA ALA A 1033 -15.69 -10.40 48.98
C ALA A 1033 -14.37 -9.62 48.85
N ALA A 1034 -13.24 -10.34 49.01
CA ALA A 1034 -11.81 -9.97 48.88
C ALA A 1034 -11.09 -9.45 50.16
N PRO A 1035 -9.75 -9.66 50.34
CA PRO A 1035 -8.86 -10.69 49.75
C PRO A 1035 -8.01 -11.48 50.81
N PRO A 1036 -6.67 -11.67 50.77
CA PRO A 1036 -6.04 -13.02 50.76
C PRO A 1036 -5.05 -13.28 51.95
N PRO A 1037 -4.25 -14.39 52.03
CA PRO A 1037 -2.97 -14.50 51.28
C PRO A 1037 -2.45 -15.93 50.94
N ALA A 1038 -1.25 -15.96 50.35
CA ALA A 1038 -0.43 -17.04 49.78
C ALA A 1038 -0.19 -18.38 50.54
N ARG A 1039 0.20 -19.43 49.78
CA ARG A 1039 1.15 -20.48 50.19
C ARG A 1039 1.82 -21.17 48.97
N SER A 1040 2.85 -21.99 49.22
CA SER A 1040 3.81 -22.49 48.23
C SER A 1040 4.04 -24.01 48.30
N GLY A 1041 4.60 -24.57 47.21
CA GLY A 1041 5.36 -25.83 47.20
C GLY A 1041 4.56 -27.15 47.10
N GLY A 1042 4.83 -27.93 46.04
CA GLY A 1042 4.36 -29.32 45.92
C GLY A 1042 4.64 -29.91 44.54
N ARG A 1043 5.43 -30.99 44.47
CA ARG A 1043 5.61 -31.78 43.23
C ARG A 1043 4.30 -32.50 42.89
N ARG A 1044 4.03 -32.70 41.58
CA ARG A 1044 3.09 -33.72 41.11
C ARG A 1044 3.86 -34.79 40.34
N GLU A 1045 3.72 -36.02 40.79
CA GLU A 1045 4.22 -37.20 40.09
C GLU A 1045 3.26 -37.58 38.95
N SER A 1046 3.77 -38.33 37.99
CA SER A 1046 3.02 -38.80 36.82
C SER A 1046 1.98 -39.86 37.21
N ARG A 1047 0.73 -39.64 36.84
CA ARG A 1047 -0.23 -40.74 36.61
C ARG A 1047 -0.09 -41.21 35.17
N GLU A 1048 -0.03 -42.53 34.99
CA GLU A 1048 -0.04 -43.15 33.67
C GLU A 1048 -1.41 -43.00 32.99
N PRO A 1049 -1.47 -42.90 31.65
CA PRO A 1049 -2.73 -42.81 30.92
C PRO A 1049 -3.43 -44.17 30.80
N ASP A 1050 -4.76 -44.14 30.72
CA ASP A 1050 -5.64 -45.31 30.64
C ASP A 1050 -5.30 -46.22 29.42
N PRO A 1051 -5.06 -47.53 29.62
CA PRO A 1051 -4.68 -48.45 28.55
C PRO A 1051 -5.80 -48.73 27.53
N LEU A 1052 -7.04 -48.32 27.78
CA LEU A 1052 -8.16 -48.43 26.83
C LEU A 1052 -8.41 -47.14 26.01
N SER A 1053 -7.54 -46.13 26.14
CA SER A 1053 -7.61 -44.91 25.31
C SER A 1053 -7.24 -45.18 23.85
N PRO A 1054 -8.03 -44.72 22.85
CA PRO A 1054 -7.68 -44.83 21.43
C PRO A 1054 -6.32 -44.23 21.05
N PHE A 1055 -5.85 -43.24 21.82
CA PHE A 1055 -4.55 -42.61 21.63
C PHE A 1055 -3.37 -43.51 22.03
N ALA A 1056 -3.57 -44.49 22.92
CA ALA A 1056 -2.55 -45.48 23.26
C ALA A 1056 -2.29 -46.45 22.09
N ALA A 1057 -3.36 -46.92 21.44
CA ALA A 1057 -3.26 -47.76 20.24
C ALA A 1057 -2.58 -47.04 19.07
N LEU A 1058 -2.93 -45.77 18.83
CA LEU A 1058 -2.26 -44.92 17.83
C LEU A 1058 -0.78 -44.69 18.13
N LYS A 1059 -0.41 -44.53 19.41
CA LYS A 1059 1.00 -44.43 19.80
C LYS A 1059 1.76 -45.72 19.50
N GLY A 1060 1.23 -46.87 19.93
CA GLY A 1060 1.87 -48.18 19.69
C GLY A 1060 2.07 -48.49 18.21
N LEU A 1061 1.11 -48.11 17.35
CA LEU A 1061 1.21 -48.29 15.91
C LEU A 1061 2.25 -47.35 15.27
N ARG A 1062 2.40 -46.12 15.79
CA ARG A 1062 3.45 -45.19 15.36
C ARG A 1062 4.85 -45.64 15.79
N ASP A 1063 4.98 -46.14 17.02
CA ASP A 1063 6.25 -46.61 17.57
C ASP A 1063 6.70 -47.91 16.86
N ALA A 1064 5.76 -48.79 16.47
CA ALA A 1064 6.03 -49.98 15.66
C ALA A 1064 6.50 -49.65 14.22
N LEU A 1065 5.93 -48.62 13.58
CA LEU A 1065 6.44 -48.11 12.30
C LEU A 1065 7.86 -47.56 12.47
N ALA A 1066 8.08 -46.72 13.47
CA ALA A 1066 9.40 -46.15 13.76
C ALA A 1066 10.45 -47.17 14.24
N GLU A 1067 10.09 -48.42 14.50
CA GLU A 1067 11.03 -49.53 14.77
C GLU A 1067 11.22 -50.45 13.55
N ARG A 1068 10.26 -50.51 12.62
CA ARG A 1068 10.47 -51.10 11.30
C ARG A 1068 11.42 -50.24 10.46
N ASP A 1069 11.23 -48.93 10.43
CA ASP A 1069 12.08 -47.98 9.71
C ASP A 1069 13.53 -47.92 10.27
N ARG A 1070 13.80 -48.58 11.41
CA ARG A 1070 15.13 -48.81 12.02
C ARG A 1070 15.63 -50.27 11.90
N ARG A 1071 15.00 -51.06 11.04
CA ARG A 1071 15.45 -52.40 10.60
C ARG A 1071 15.55 -52.51 9.09
N ASP A 1072 14.77 -51.71 8.37
CA ASP A 1072 14.86 -51.51 6.92
C ASP A 1072 15.97 -50.48 6.55
N ALA A 1073 16.80 -50.05 7.51
CA ALA A 1073 17.93 -49.12 7.41
C ALA A 1073 19.08 -49.52 8.37
#